data_AF-A0A9D5JVS7-F1
#
_entry.id   AF-A0A9D5JVS7-F1
#
_cell.length_a   1.000
_cell.length_b   1.000
_cell.length_c   1.000
_cell.angle_alpha   90.00
_cell.angle_beta   90.00
_cell.angle_gamma   90.00
#
_symmetry.space_group_name_H-M   'P 1'
#
loop_
_entity.id
_entity.type
_entity.pdbx_description
1 polymer ?
#
loop_
_entity_poly.entity_id
_entity_poly.type
_entity_poly.pdbx_seq_one_letter_code
_entity_poly.pdbx_strand_id
1 'polypeptide(L)'
;MNFRTMRLRTKIMLGIGIPLLLAVAIGIVSILNINSMLATNAWVEHTYQVIGTAEKIIASAVDMETGARGYALAGKEEFLEPYQQGEQVTYETIAALQNTVSDNPEQVERLEDAASILREWQEQVIEPEIALRREIGDAKTMNDMAALVKQGEGKRYFDTFRGQIARFMEREQELMRQRRQTAADATAQWVEHTYQVIDKADRILLAAVNMETGLRGFLLAGHEEFLEPYTAGREAFDRLLTELSQMVSDNPAQVQLLADMEATIEDWQQQVVEPQLALRREIGDSKTMDDIADFVGEARGKQYFDRFRNVMANFIAEEQSLLEQRQAVNASTVHTTRVSILGGIVVAVVIGMFVALLITRSVQRQVGGEPAVIAEIAREVANGNLHVTANTRKATGILAELRDMVDRLKEVLTETETLTRAIQDGDLQTRGNAENFEGGWRDLVNGLNSVIEAFVAPIKLNADYLDRIAKGHIPEKITTEAKGDFNESKNNLNLLITNISTVLQETSSLIWEIQEGKLKTRGSTQNLQGDWRELVVGVNNVIDAFVTPLTTTADALDRIAKGDIPEKITADYKGDFNLIKNNLNILIDVMHEITQFAEEMADGDLTLAMQERSDRDKLLQALNTMIKKLNETVTSVKLAADNVASGSQSMSSSATQMSQGATEQAAAAEEASSSMEQMAANIKQNADNAIQTEKIAIKSAQDARESGKAVAQTVKAMQDITKKISIVEEIARQTHMLSLNATIEAAKAQEYGKGFGVVASEVRSLAERAQTAAVEINRVANDSITVAEKAGEMLSRLVPDIQKTAELIQEISAASNEQSSGTSQINKAIQQLDEVIQQNASTSEEMAATSEQLASQSTMLRSTIAFFKVAEQEQDDYRWDHATPRKEGTQAPGKAAPGKERKAPKAAQGVEETPRPAGYHIAMEERPSEEDEHDAEFERY
;
A
#
# COMPACT_ATOMS: atom_id res chain seq x y z
N MET A 1 20.03 -38.21 26.97
CA MET A 1 20.55 -38.26 28.36
C MET A 1 19.36 -38.25 29.32
N ASN A 2 19.26 -39.20 30.24
CA ASN A 2 18.03 -39.43 31.02
C ASN A 2 17.86 -38.38 32.13
N PHE A 3 16.89 -37.48 32.02
CA PHE A 3 16.70 -36.32 32.93
C PHE A 3 16.48 -36.72 34.40
N ARG A 4 16.15 -37.98 34.66
CA ARG A 4 15.94 -38.54 36.00
C ARG A 4 17.22 -38.69 36.83
N THR A 5 18.39 -38.91 36.23
CA THR A 5 19.63 -39.23 36.97
C THR A 5 20.58 -38.06 37.22
N MET A 6 20.26 -36.85 36.72
CA MET A 6 21.11 -35.67 36.90
C MET A 6 20.94 -35.01 38.28
N ARG A 7 22.06 -34.49 38.83
CA ARG A 7 22.10 -33.73 40.10
C ARG A 7 21.34 -32.40 39.96
N LEU A 8 20.69 -31.96 41.04
CA LEU A 8 19.80 -30.79 41.06
C LEU A 8 20.48 -29.50 40.54
N ARG A 9 21.75 -29.27 40.87
CA ARG A 9 22.54 -28.12 40.39
C ARG A 9 22.69 -28.10 38.86
N THR A 10 22.84 -29.27 38.22
CA THR A 10 22.96 -29.39 36.76
C THR A 10 21.60 -29.18 36.08
N LYS A 11 20.51 -29.58 36.73
CA LYS A 11 19.13 -29.33 36.25
C LYS A 11 18.77 -27.84 36.27
N ILE A 12 19.20 -27.12 37.30
CA ILE A 12 19.01 -25.66 37.41
C ILE A 12 19.88 -24.91 36.38
N MET A 13 21.15 -25.30 36.20
CA MET A 13 22.03 -24.71 35.18
C MET A 13 21.53 -24.94 33.75
N LEU A 14 20.97 -26.12 33.43
CA LEU A 14 20.34 -26.37 32.13
C LEU A 14 19.04 -25.57 31.94
N GLY A 15 18.24 -25.40 33.01
CA GLY A 15 17.00 -24.61 32.97
C GLY A 15 17.22 -23.10 32.76
N ILE A 16 18.37 -22.57 33.18
CA ILE A 16 18.75 -21.16 32.97
C ILE A 16 19.61 -20.99 31.69
N GLY A 17 20.50 -21.94 31.41
CA GLY A 17 21.47 -21.86 30.31
C GLY A 17 20.87 -22.09 28.91
N ILE A 18 19.83 -22.93 28.79
CA ILE A 18 19.19 -23.21 27.48
C ILE A 18 18.45 -21.97 26.94
N PRO A 19 17.59 -21.27 27.70
CA PRO A 19 16.96 -20.04 27.24
C PRO A 19 17.96 -18.92 26.89
N LEU A 20 19.07 -18.83 27.64
CA LEU A 20 20.10 -17.81 27.45
C LEU A 20 20.93 -18.07 26.17
N LEU A 21 21.26 -19.33 25.88
CA LEU A 21 21.87 -19.72 24.60
C LEU A 21 20.93 -19.48 23.41
N LEU A 22 19.62 -19.71 23.60
CA LEU A 22 18.61 -19.48 22.57
C LEU A 22 18.42 -17.98 22.29
N ALA A 23 18.46 -17.14 23.33
CA ALA A 23 18.46 -15.68 23.19
C ALA A 23 19.72 -15.15 22.47
N VAL A 24 20.90 -15.71 22.78
CA VAL A 24 22.15 -15.37 22.07
C VAL A 24 22.09 -15.80 20.60
N ALA A 25 21.55 -16.99 20.29
CA ALA A 25 21.37 -17.46 18.92
C ALA A 25 20.39 -16.57 18.12
N ILE A 26 19.26 -16.18 18.71
CA ILE A 26 18.32 -15.23 18.10
C ILE A 26 18.96 -13.86 17.88
N GLY A 27 19.78 -13.39 18.83
CA GLY A 27 20.54 -12.14 18.70
C GLY A 27 21.53 -12.18 17.54
N ILE A 28 22.26 -13.29 17.39
CA ILE A 28 23.21 -13.48 16.27
C ILE A 28 22.47 -13.51 14.93
N VAL A 29 21.37 -14.27 14.81
CA VAL A 29 20.55 -14.32 13.59
C VAL A 29 19.98 -12.94 13.25
N SER A 30 19.52 -12.19 14.25
CA SER A 30 19.01 -10.83 14.05
C SER A 30 20.11 -9.88 13.56
N ILE A 31 21.31 -9.95 14.12
CA ILE A 31 22.46 -9.14 13.68
C ILE A 31 22.88 -9.49 12.25
N LEU A 32 22.92 -10.78 11.90
CA LEU A 32 23.24 -11.22 10.55
C LEU A 32 22.21 -10.73 9.53
N ASN A 33 20.92 -10.80 9.88
CA ASN A 33 19.85 -10.32 9.02
C ASN A 33 19.86 -8.79 8.87
N ILE A 34 20.15 -8.04 9.94
CA ILE A 34 20.31 -6.56 9.89
C ILE A 34 21.48 -6.18 8.99
N ASN A 35 22.62 -6.88 9.10
CA ASN A 35 23.77 -6.62 8.23
C ASN A 35 23.46 -6.97 6.76
N SER A 36 22.71 -8.04 6.51
CA SER A 36 22.23 -8.38 5.17
C SER A 36 21.29 -7.30 4.62
N MET A 37 20.39 -6.76 5.45
CA MET A 37 19.47 -5.69 5.07
C MET A 37 20.22 -4.38 4.74
N LEU A 38 21.22 -4.02 5.55
CA LEU A 38 22.08 -2.86 5.29
C LEU A 38 22.86 -3.01 3.98
N ALA A 39 23.35 -4.21 3.68
CA ALA A 39 24.03 -4.50 2.43
C ALA A 39 23.07 -4.41 1.22
N THR A 40 21.86 -4.97 1.32
CA THR A 40 20.86 -4.88 0.25
C THR A 40 20.39 -3.45 0.01
N ASN A 41 20.19 -2.65 1.06
CA ASN A 41 19.85 -1.23 0.94
C ASN A 41 20.94 -0.41 0.23
N ALA A 42 22.22 -0.72 0.48
CA ALA A 42 23.32 -0.06 -0.22
C ALA A 42 23.32 -0.36 -1.72
N TRP A 43 22.92 -1.57 -2.11
CA TRP A 43 22.78 -1.96 -3.52
C TRP A 43 21.56 -1.35 -4.22
N VAL A 44 20.45 -1.19 -3.49
CA VAL A 44 19.28 -0.44 -3.97
C VAL A 44 19.67 1.02 -4.23
N GLU A 45 20.41 1.64 -3.31
CA GLU A 45 20.91 3.01 -3.46
C GLU A 45 21.88 3.15 -4.65
N HIS A 46 22.80 2.19 -4.81
CA HIS A 46 23.72 2.14 -5.95
C HIS A 46 22.97 2.09 -7.28
N THR A 47 21.94 1.25 -7.42
CA THR A 47 21.12 1.18 -8.64
C THR A 47 20.41 2.49 -8.96
N TYR A 48 19.84 3.18 -7.98
CA TYR A 48 19.25 4.50 -8.22
C TYR A 48 20.27 5.54 -8.71
N GLN A 49 21.50 5.50 -8.19
CA GLN A 49 22.57 6.39 -8.67
C GLN A 49 22.99 6.05 -10.10
N VAL A 50 23.05 4.76 -10.45
CA VAL A 50 23.36 4.30 -11.81
C VAL A 50 22.30 4.78 -12.80
N ILE A 51 21.01 4.59 -12.49
CA ILE A 51 19.89 5.04 -13.34
C ILE A 51 19.93 6.57 -13.53
N GLY A 52 20.00 7.35 -12.45
CA GLY A 52 20.03 8.82 -12.58
C GLY A 52 21.28 9.35 -13.30
N THR A 53 22.41 8.63 -13.23
CA THR A 53 23.61 8.99 -14.00
C THR A 53 23.45 8.65 -15.49
N ALA A 54 22.77 7.55 -15.81
CA ALA A 54 22.39 7.19 -17.18
C ALA A 54 21.45 8.23 -17.81
N GLU A 55 20.49 8.73 -17.05
CA GLU A 55 19.58 9.80 -17.51
C GLU A 55 20.33 11.12 -17.79
N LYS A 56 21.33 11.47 -16.98
CA LYS A 56 22.20 12.63 -17.25
C LYS A 56 22.98 12.50 -18.55
N ILE A 57 23.43 11.29 -18.90
CA ILE A 57 24.10 11.01 -20.18
C ILE A 57 23.14 11.26 -21.34
N ILE A 58 21.88 10.85 -21.21
CA ILE A 58 20.85 11.15 -22.22
C ILE A 58 20.64 12.66 -22.33
N ALA A 59 20.45 13.36 -21.22
CA ALA A 59 20.22 14.80 -21.22
C ALA A 59 21.37 15.58 -21.87
N SER A 60 22.62 15.29 -21.53
CA SER A 60 23.78 15.95 -22.12
C SER A 60 23.99 15.60 -23.60
N ALA A 61 23.62 14.38 -24.02
CA ALA A 61 23.64 13.99 -25.43
C ALA A 61 22.56 14.74 -26.24
N VAL A 62 21.37 14.98 -25.66
CA VAL A 62 20.34 15.79 -26.34
C VAL A 62 20.77 17.28 -26.39
N ASP A 63 21.50 17.79 -25.40
CA ASP A 63 22.12 19.12 -25.49
C ASP A 63 23.13 19.20 -26.66
N MET A 64 23.85 18.10 -26.96
CA MET A 64 24.69 18.00 -28.17
C MET A 64 23.86 18.17 -29.44
N GLU A 65 22.79 17.37 -29.60
CA GLU A 65 21.89 17.44 -30.75
C GLU A 65 21.29 18.85 -30.92
N THR A 66 20.87 19.43 -29.81
CA THR A 66 20.24 20.76 -29.75
C THR A 66 21.22 21.86 -30.17
N GLY A 67 22.46 21.82 -29.67
CA GLY A 67 23.52 22.77 -30.05
C GLY A 67 23.88 22.68 -31.53
N ALA A 68 24.06 21.46 -32.05
CA ALA A 68 24.38 21.23 -33.46
C ALA A 68 23.27 21.73 -34.40
N ARG A 69 22.00 21.42 -34.11
CA ARG A 69 20.85 21.94 -34.88
C ARG A 69 20.68 23.44 -34.77
N GLY A 70 20.94 24.00 -33.58
CA GLY A 70 20.93 25.45 -33.37
C GLY A 70 21.96 26.15 -34.27
N TYR A 71 23.14 25.56 -34.40
CA TYR A 71 24.17 26.04 -35.31
C TYR A 71 23.79 25.87 -36.79
N ALA A 72 23.21 24.74 -37.17
CA ALA A 72 22.72 24.49 -38.53
C ALA A 72 21.68 25.57 -38.96
N LEU A 73 20.78 25.93 -38.06
CA LEU A 73 19.75 26.95 -38.28
C LEU A 73 20.30 28.39 -38.25
N ALA A 74 21.12 28.72 -37.25
CA ALA A 74 21.55 30.11 -37.02
C ALA A 74 22.85 30.50 -37.75
N GLY A 75 23.69 29.53 -38.11
CA GLY A 75 24.98 29.73 -38.79
C GLY A 75 26.06 30.43 -37.96
N LYS A 76 25.89 30.51 -36.63
CA LYS A 76 26.78 31.26 -35.75
C LYS A 76 27.40 30.40 -34.67
N GLU A 77 28.71 30.54 -34.49
CA GLU A 77 29.51 29.79 -33.50
C GLU A 77 28.98 29.83 -32.06
N GLU A 78 28.30 30.89 -31.64
CA GLU A 78 27.70 30.99 -30.29
C GLU A 78 26.64 29.89 -30.01
N PHE A 79 26.06 29.29 -31.06
CA PHE A 79 25.12 28.18 -30.93
C PHE A 79 25.80 26.80 -30.84
N LEU A 80 27.11 26.70 -31.06
CA LEU A 80 27.89 25.45 -30.85
C LEU A 80 28.31 25.26 -29.38
N GLU A 81 28.19 26.27 -28.51
CA GLU A 81 28.57 26.15 -27.10
C GLU A 81 27.86 24.97 -26.37
N PRO A 82 26.53 24.78 -26.50
CA PRO A 82 25.86 23.62 -25.90
C PRO A 82 26.34 22.29 -26.48
N TYR A 83 26.71 22.26 -27.76
CA TYR A 83 27.26 21.07 -28.38
C TYR A 83 28.60 20.67 -27.77
N GLN A 84 29.51 21.62 -27.65
CA GLN A 84 30.86 21.39 -27.08
C GLN A 84 30.81 21.04 -25.59
N GLN A 85 29.93 21.71 -24.82
CA GLN A 85 29.76 21.39 -23.39
C GLN A 85 29.07 20.04 -23.20
N GLY A 86 27.99 19.78 -23.95
CA GLY A 86 27.27 18.52 -23.93
C GLY A 86 28.17 17.34 -24.28
N GLU A 87 29.05 17.50 -25.28
CA GLU A 87 30.03 16.50 -25.68
C GLU A 87 30.95 16.13 -24.52
N GLN A 88 31.56 17.13 -23.90
CA GLN A 88 32.47 16.92 -22.78
C GLN A 88 31.76 16.21 -21.61
N VAL A 89 30.59 16.71 -21.21
CA VAL A 89 29.82 16.16 -20.09
C VAL A 89 29.38 14.73 -20.38
N THR A 90 28.92 14.44 -21.61
CA THR A 90 28.43 13.11 -22.00
C THR A 90 29.53 12.07 -21.87
N TYR A 91 30.71 12.31 -22.47
CA TYR A 91 31.81 11.35 -22.43
C TYR A 91 32.45 11.21 -21.05
N GLU A 92 32.58 12.31 -20.29
CA GLU A 92 33.06 12.25 -18.90
C GLU A 92 32.09 11.44 -18.02
N THR A 93 30.78 11.62 -18.20
CA THR A 93 29.76 10.93 -17.41
C THR A 93 29.66 9.45 -17.78
N ILE A 94 29.76 9.10 -19.07
CA ILE A 94 29.85 7.70 -19.51
C ILE A 94 31.06 7.00 -18.86
N ALA A 95 32.24 7.63 -18.88
CA ALA A 95 33.44 7.07 -18.28
C ALA A 95 33.31 6.91 -16.75
N ALA A 96 32.67 7.86 -16.07
CA ALA A 96 32.40 7.77 -14.65
C ALA A 96 31.40 6.64 -14.32
N LEU A 97 30.36 6.48 -15.15
CA LEU A 97 29.35 5.44 -14.97
C LEU A 97 29.93 4.05 -15.20
N GLN A 98 30.77 3.86 -16.22
CA GLN A 98 31.50 2.61 -16.48
C GLN A 98 32.32 2.16 -15.27
N ASN A 99 32.95 3.09 -14.54
CA ASN A 99 33.65 2.76 -13.29
C ASN A 99 32.67 2.35 -12.18
N THR A 100 31.49 2.96 -12.14
CA THR A 100 30.46 2.74 -11.11
C THR A 100 29.76 1.38 -11.29
N VAL A 101 29.56 0.93 -12.54
CA VAL A 101 28.99 -0.37 -12.90
C VAL A 101 30.05 -1.42 -13.25
N SER A 102 31.29 -1.20 -12.82
CA SER A 102 32.43 -2.09 -13.16
C SER A 102 32.28 -3.53 -12.63
N ASP A 103 31.35 -3.76 -11.72
CA ASP A 103 30.93 -5.08 -11.23
C ASP A 103 30.05 -5.85 -12.24
N ASN A 104 29.50 -5.16 -13.24
CA ASN A 104 28.66 -5.72 -14.29
C ASN A 104 29.26 -5.48 -15.70
N PRO A 105 30.03 -6.45 -16.25
CA PRO A 105 30.72 -6.29 -17.54
C PRO A 105 29.79 -6.00 -18.72
N GLU A 106 28.57 -6.55 -18.73
CA GLU A 106 27.61 -6.32 -19.81
C GLU A 106 27.11 -4.87 -19.82
N GLN A 107 26.95 -4.25 -18.64
CA GLN A 107 26.57 -2.84 -18.53
C GLN A 107 27.70 -1.91 -18.97
N VAL A 108 28.96 -2.29 -18.72
CA VAL A 108 30.13 -1.56 -19.23
C VAL A 108 30.19 -1.60 -20.76
N GLU A 109 29.94 -2.77 -21.36
CA GLU A 109 29.88 -2.96 -22.82
C GLU A 109 28.76 -2.13 -23.46
N ARG A 110 27.56 -2.10 -22.87
CA ARG A 110 26.45 -1.26 -23.34
C ARG A 110 26.79 0.23 -23.32
N LEU A 111 27.52 0.70 -22.31
CA LEU A 111 27.98 2.10 -22.23
C LEU A 111 29.07 2.39 -23.27
N GLU A 112 29.90 1.40 -23.61
CA GLU A 112 30.90 1.51 -24.69
C GLU A 112 30.23 1.59 -26.06
N ASP A 113 29.20 0.78 -26.30
CA ASP A 113 28.35 0.84 -27.50
C ASP A 113 27.64 2.20 -27.61
N ALA A 114 27.07 2.71 -26.52
CA ALA A 114 26.42 4.02 -26.48
C ALA A 114 27.41 5.14 -26.85
N ALA A 115 28.64 5.11 -26.31
CA ALA A 115 29.70 6.04 -26.67
C ALA A 115 30.12 5.92 -28.13
N SER A 116 30.20 4.70 -28.67
CA SER A 116 30.54 4.44 -30.08
C SER A 116 29.48 5.01 -31.03
N ILE A 117 28.19 4.78 -30.75
CA ILE A 117 27.08 5.31 -31.55
C ILE A 117 27.12 6.84 -31.59
N LEU A 118 27.38 7.49 -30.45
CA LEU A 118 27.51 8.95 -30.39
C LEU A 118 28.70 9.45 -31.23
N ARG A 119 29.86 8.77 -31.18
CA ARG A 119 31.02 9.14 -32.02
C ARG A 119 30.72 8.98 -33.50
N GLU A 120 30.09 7.88 -33.89
CA GLU A 120 29.67 7.67 -35.29
C GLU A 120 28.70 8.75 -35.76
N TRP A 121 27.73 9.13 -34.93
CA TRP A 121 26.82 10.23 -35.23
C TRP A 121 27.56 11.57 -35.42
N GLN A 122 28.51 11.88 -34.53
CA GLN A 122 29.32 13.08 -34.65
C GLN A 122 30.12 13.10 -35.96
N GLU A 123 30.84 12.02 -36.28
CA GLU A 123 31.70 11.93 -37.46
C GLU A 123 30.91 11.87 -38.78
N GLN A 124 29.79 11.14 -38.82
CA GLN A 124 29.07 10.84 -40.06
C GLN A 124 27.96 11.86 -40.38
N VAL A 125 27.44 12.55 -39.36
CA VAL A 125 26.30 13.47 -39.51
C VAL A 125 26.70 14.88 -39.14
N ILE A 126 27.16 15.09 -37.90
CA ILE A 126 27.29 16.45 -37.35
C ILE A 126 28.51 17.20 -37.87
N GLU A 127 29.68 16.58 -37.95
CA GLU A 127 30.86 17.23 -38.50
C GLU A 127 30.69 17.63 -39.98
N PRO A 128 30.13 16.77 -40.86
CA PRO A 128 29.76 17.16 -42.21
C PRO A 128 28.70 18.26 -42.26
N GLU A 129 27.68 18.22 -41.41
CA GLU A 129 26.61 19.24 -41.35
C GLU A 129 27.14 20.61 -40.93
N ILE A 130 28.00 20.65 -39.90
CA ILE A 130 28.67 21.87 -39.44
C ILE A 130 29.59 22.42 -40.54
N ALA A 131 30.34 21.54 -41.23
CA ALA A 131 31.22 21.93 -42.32
C ALA A 131 30.44 22.50 -43.51
N LEU A 132 29.37 21.81 -43.95
CA LEU A 132 28.48 22.26 -45.02
C LEU A 132 27.84 23.61 -44.67
N ARG A 133 27.38 23.78 -43.42
CA ARG A 133 26.81 25.05 -42.97
C ARG A 133 27.83 26.19 -42.97
N ARG A 134 29.10 25.92 -42.64
CA ARG A 134 30.21 26.89 -42.74
C ARG A 134 30.49 27.31 -44.18
N GLU A 135 30.31 26.41 -45.15
CA GLU A 135 30.50 26.68 -46.58
C GLU A 135 29.36 27.51 -47.20
N ILE A 136 28.12 27.31 -46.76
CA ILE A 136 26.92 27.97 -47.32
C ILE A 136 26.83 29.47 -46.96
N GLY A 137 27.43 29.92 -45.86
CA GLY A 137 27.44 31.34 -45.45
C GLY A 137 26.05 31.90 -45.07
N ASP A 138 25.90 33.22 -45.08
CA ASP A 138 24.70 33.95 -44.63
C ASP A 138 23.62 34.06 -45.73
N ALA A 139 22.78 33.04 -45.88
CA ALA A 139 21.65 33.07 -46.83
C ALA A 139 20.53 34.02 -46.37
N LYS A 140 19.98 34.84 -47.29
CA LYS A 140 19.01 35.91 -46.97
C LYS A 140 17.70 35.45 -46.30
N THR A 141 17.22 34.23 -46.57
CA THR A 141 15.94 33.70 -46.05
C THR A 141 16.11 33.01 -44.70
N MET A 142 17.21 32.28 -44.50
CA MET A 142 17.55 31.67 -43.21
C MET A 142 17.94 32.73 -42.17
N ASN A 143 18.51 33.86 -42.60
CA ASN A 143 18.90 34.96 -41.70
C ASN A 143 17.72 35.67 -41.01
N ASP A 144 16.54 35.73 -41.63
CA ASP A 144 15.35 36.34 -41.02
C ASP A 144 14.78 35.42 -39.92
N MET A 145 14.78 34.11 -40.14
CA MET A 145 14.44 33.11 -39.11
C MET A 145 15.51 33.04 -38.01
N ALA A 146 16.78 33.06 -38.40
CA ALA A 146 17.90 33.15 -37.48
C ALA A 146 17.88 34.45 -36.69
N ALA A 147 17.35 35.57 -37.21
CA ALA A 147 17.20 36.82 -36.48
C ALA A 147 16.15 36.75 -35.36
N LEU A 148 15.05 36.00 -35.57
CA LEU A 148 14.09 35.67 -34.50
C LEU A 148 14.69 34.73 -33.46
N VAL A 149 15.41 33.68 -33.89
CA VAL A 149 16.09 32.75 -32.97
C VAL A 149 17.24 33.45 -32.21
N LYS A 150 17.91 34.42 -32.84
CA LYS A 150 19.01 35.23 -32.30
C LYS A 150 18.58 36.21 -31.21
N GLN A 151 17.29 36.49 -31.03
CA GLN A 151 16.85 37.25 -29.84
C GLN A 151 17.14 36.47 -28.54
N GLY A 152 17.47 35.17 -28.62
CA GLY A 152 17.95 34.39 -27.48
C GLY A 152 16.86 34.14 -26.42
N GLU A 153 15.61 34.45 -26.74
CA GLU A 153 14.51 34.37 -25.78
C GLU A 153 14.28 32.93 -25.34
N GLY A 154 14.25 31.97 -26.28
CA GLY A 154 14.15 30.53 -25.97
C GLY A 154 15.28 30.01 -25.07
N LYS A 155 16.54 30.40 -25.34
CA LYS A 155 17.69 30.05 -24.48
C LYS A 155 17.51 30.57 -23.06
N ARG A 156 17.00 31.80 -22.89
CA ARG A 156 16.76 32.39 -21.57
C ARG A 156 15.69 31.64 -20.77
N TYR A 157 14.61 31.20 -21.44
CA TYR A 157 13.59 30.36 -20.80
C TYR A 157 14.16 29.02 -20.36
N PHE A 158 14.89 28.33 -21.25
CA PHE A 158 15.49 27.05 -20.91
C PHE A 158 16.63 27.13 -19.88
N ASP A 159 17.44 28.18 -19.87
CA ASP A 159 18.45 28.40 -18.82
C ASP A 159 17.77 28.68 -17.47
N THR A 160 16.66 29.42 -17.46
CA THR A 160 15.86 29.66 -16.26
C THR A 160 15.21 28.37 -15.75
N PHE A 161 14.63 27.60 -16.66
CA PHE A 161 13.97 26.32 -16.39
C PHE A 161 14.96 25.26 -15.90
N ARG A 162 16.11 25.08 -16.58
CA ARG A 162 17.23 24.23 -16.11
C ARG A 162 17.68 24.66 -14.70
N GLY A 163 17.77 25.96 -14.44
CA GLY A 163 18.10 26.50 -13.12
C GLY A 163 17.01 26.30 -12.06
N GLN A 164 15.73 26.20 -12.44
CA GLN A 164 14.64 25.85 -11.53
C GLN A 164 14.69 24.35 -11.18
N ILE A 165 14.85 23.47 -12.17
CA ILE A 165 15.00 22.02 -11.96
C ILE A 165 16.23 21.70 -11.11
N ALA A 166 17.37 22.33 -11.39
CA ALA A 166 18.59 22.14 -10.60
C ALA A 166 18.37 22.52 -9.12
N ARG A 167 17.67 23.64 -8.85
CA ARG A 167 17.32 24.06 -7.49
C ARG A 167 16.31 23.11 -6.82
N PHE A 168 15.39 22.54 -7.59
CA PHE A 168 14.43 21.54 -7.10
C PHE A 168 15.16 20.28 -6.64
N MET A 169 16.03 19.75 -7.49
CA MET A 169 16.86 18.57 -7.22
C MET A 169 17.82 18.77 -6.07
N GLU A 170 18.51 19.92 -6.00
CA GLU A 170 19.44 20.23 -4.91
C GLU A 170 18.73 20.21 -3.54
N ARG A 171 17.47 20.69 -3.50
CA ARG A 171 16.65 20.69 -2.29
C ARG A 171 16.24 19.29 -1.85
N GLU A 172 15.85 18.42 -2.78
CA GLU A 172 15.56 17.02 -2.49
C GLU A 172 16.82 16.24 -2.06
N GLN A 173 17.96 16.51 -2.68
CA GLN A 173 19.23 15.90 -2.28
C GLN A 173 19.65 16.29 -0.85
N GLU A 174 19.43 17.55 -0.45
CA GLU A 174 19.70 18.00 0.92
C GLU A 174 18.72 17.38 1.93
N LEU A 175 17.42 17.31 1.59
CA LEU A 175 16.41 16.57 2.36
C LEU A 175 16.80 15.10 2.52
N MET A 176 17.30 14.46 1.48
CA MET A 176 17.81 13.09 1.53
C MET A 176 19.01 12.98 2.48
N ARG A 177 19.98 13.90 2.43
CA ARG A 177 21.12 13.90 3.37
C ARG A 177 20.68 14.04 4.82
N GLN A 178 19.67 14.87 5.09
CA GLN A 178 19.11 15.04 6.43
C GLN A 178 18.35 13.79 6.90
N ARG A 179 17.53 13.18 6.02
CA ARG A 179 16.82 11.91 6.25
C ARG A 179 17.83 10.78 6.52
N ARG A 180 18.96 10.74 5.82
CA ARG A 180 20.07 9.78 6.06
C ARG A 180 20.72 9.92 7.43
N GLN A 181 20.80 11.13 7.99
CA GLN A 181 21.45 11.37 9.29
C GLN A 181 20.57 11.01 10.49
N THR A 182 19.25 10.84 10.32
CA THR A 182 18.30 10.89 11.46
C THR A 182 17.80 9.56 12.06
N ALA A 183 17.80 8.38 11.42
CA ALA A 183 17.57 7.10 12.17
C ALA A 183 17.58 5.79 11.35
N ALA A 184 17.74 4.72 12.14
CA ALA A 184 17.89 3.29 11.93
C ALA A 184 16.73 2.41 11.36
N ASP A 185 15.54 2.88 10.97
CA ASP A 185 14.53 1.93 10.40
C ASP A 185 13.39 2.56 9.57
N ALA A 186 13.05 3.84 9.78
CA ALA A 186 11.93 4.51 9.09
C ALA A 186 12.31 5.29 7.81
N THR A 187 13.57 5.18 7.35
CA THR A 187 14.17 6.09 6.36
C THR A 187 14.35 5.48 4.97
N ALA A 188 14.27 4.16 4.81
CA ALA A 188 14.45 3.51 3.50
C ALA A 188 13.36 3.94 2.49
N GLN A 189 12.09 3.95 2.91
CA GLN A 189 10.97 4.45 2.08
C GLN A 189 11.10 5.93 1.73
N TRP A 190 11.59 6.77 2.64
CA TRP A 190 11.76 8.20 2.38
C TRP A 190 12.95 8.50 1.47
N VAL A 191 14.03 7.71 1.57
CA VAL A 191 15.17 7.78 0.64
C VAL A 191 14.73 7.33 -0.75
N GLU A 192 13.98 6.24 -0.86
CA GLU A 192 13.37 5.75 -2.10
C GLU A 192 12.44 6.79 -2.75
N HIS A 193 11.50 7.35 -1.97
CA HIS A 193 10.63 8.44 -2.41
C HIS A 193 11.44 9.62 -2.97
N THR A 194 12.53 9.99 -2.29
CA THR A 194 13.36 11.12 -2.75
C THR A 194 14.06 10.81 -4.08
N TYR A 195 14.44 9.56 -4.34
CA TYR A 195 14.98 9.16 -5.65
C TYR A 195 13.91 9.22 -6.75
N GLN A 196 12.69 8.77 -6.48
CA GLN A 196 11.57 8.84 -7.44
C GLN A 196 11.20 10.28 -7.79
N VAL A 197 11.26 11.19 -6.81
CA VAL A 197 11.05 12.63 -7.01
C VAL A 197 12.14 13.22 -7.92
N ILE A 198 13.42 12.84 -7.72
CA ILE A 198 14.54 13.32 -8.54
C ILE A 198 14.47 12.76 -9.97
N ASP A 199 14.22 11.46 -10.13
CA ASP A 199 14.03 10.80 -11.44
C ASP A 199 12.93 11.48 -12.26
N LYS A 200 11.76 11.71 -11.66
CA LYS A 200 10.68 12.43 -12.33
C LYS A 200 11.07 13.87 -12.71
N ALA A 201 11.85 14.57 -11.89
CA ALA A 201 12.35 15.89 -12.22
C ALA A 201 13.33 15.86 -13.42
N ASP A 202 14.22 14.86 -13.49
CA ASP A 202 15.12 14.64 -14.63
C ASP A 202 14.33 14.28 -15.90
N ARG A 203 13.25 13.51 -15.79
CA ARG A 203 12.34 13.20 -16.92
C ARG A 203 11.54 14.41 -17.41
N ILE A 204 11.17 15.33 -16.52
CA ILE A 204 10.55 16.62 -16.89
C ILE A 204 11.54 17.46 -17.70
N LEU A 205 12.81 17.49 -17.30
CA LEU A 205 13.85 18.15 -18.08
C LEU A 205 13.98 17.53 -19.47
N LEU A 206 14.05 16.20 -19.56
CA LEU A 206 14.12 15.49 -20.83
C LEU A 206 12.92 15.80 -21.74
N ALA A 207 11.71 15.84 -21.19
CA ALA A 207 10.49 16.19 -21.93
C ALA A 207 10.58 17.61 -22.52
N ALA A 208 11.02 18.59 -21.71
CA ALA A 208 11.22 19.96 -22.17
C ALA A 208 12.30 20.05 -23.26
N VAL A 209 13.40 19.31 -23.12
CA VAL A 209 14.45 19.29 -24.16
C VAL A 209 13.92 18.63 -25.45
N ASN A 210 13.14 17.56 -25.38
CA ASN A 210 12.49 16.98 -26.57
C ASN A 210 11.54 17.97 -27.26
N MET A 211 10.85 18.82 -26.49
CA MET A 211 10.08 19.94 -27.03
C MET A 211 10.98 20.88 -27.84
N GLU A 212 12.08 21.36 -27.26
CA GLU A 212 13.03 22.20 -27.97
C GLU A 212 13.57 21.54 -29.25
N THR A 213 13.87 20.25 -29.19
CA THR A 213 14.40 19.46 -30.31
C THR A 213 13.41 19.32 -31.47
N GLY A 214 12.13 19.02 -31.17
CA GLY A 214 11.08 18.90 -32.20
C GLY A 214 10.78 20.25 -32.86
N LEU A 215 10.69 21.31 -32.07
CA LEU A 215 10.50 22.67 -32.60
C LEU A 215 11.64 23.05 -33.55
N ARG A 216 12.89 22.86 -33.15
CA ARG A 216 14.05 23.19 -34.00
C ARG A 216 14.10 22.35 -35.27
N GLY A 217 13.71 21.07 -35.19
CA GLY A 217 13.59 20.20 -36.36
C GLY A 217 12.59 20.75 -37.37
N PHE A 218 11.41 21.16 -36.91
CA PHE A 218 10.39 21.77 -37.77
C PHE A 218 10.82 23.11 -38.37
N LEU A 219 11.48 23.96 -37.58
CA LEU A 219 11.99 25.24 -38.09
C LEU A 219 13.02 25.06 -39.20
N LEU A 220 13.84 24.00 -39.11
CA LEU A 220 14.87 23.71 -40.09
C LEU A 220 14.32 23.02 -41.35
N ALA A 221 13.55 21.93 -41.18
CA ALA A 221 13.05 21.12 -42.29
C ALA A 221 11.75 21.67 -42.91
N GLY A 222 10.87 22.26 -42.11
CA GLY A 222 9.55 22.72 -42.56
C GLY A 222 8.46 21.65 -42.68
N HIS A 223 8.81 20.37 -42.47
CA HIS A 223 7.86 19.27 -42.51
C HIS A 223 7.26 19.00 -41.13
N GLU A 224 5.94 18.86 -41.06
CA GLU A 224 5.17 18.63 -39.82
C GLU A 224 5.62 17.38 -39.03
N GLU A 225 6.17 16.38 -39.71
CA GLU A 225 6.70 15.16 -39.06
C GLU A 225 7.81 15.45 -38.02
N PHE A 226 8.51 16.59 -38.13
CA PHE A 226 9.50 17.01 -37.14
C PHE A 226 8.89 17.64 -35.88
N LEU A 227 7.57 17.93 -35.85
CA LEU A 227 6.88 18.39 -34.63
C LEU A 227 6.45 17.25 -33.70
N GLU A 228 6.52 15.99 -34.13
CA GLU A 228 6.15 14.84 -33.29
C GLU A 228 6.89 14.82 -31.92
N PRO A 229 8.23 15.03 -31.84
CA PRO A 229 8.90 15.11 -30.54
C PRO A 229 8.46 16.31 -29.70
N TYR A 230 7.99 17.39 -30.34
CA TYR A 230 7.47 18.55 -29.64
C TYR A 230 6.11 18.28 -29.01
N THR A 231 5.19 17.69 -29.77
CA THR A 231 3.86 17.34 -29.27
C THR A 231 3.95 16.26 -28.19
N ALA A 232 4.72 15.20 -28.43
CA ALA A 232 4.93 14.13 -27.45
C ALA A 232 5.67 14.61 -26.19
N GLY A 233 6.66 15.49 -26.36
CA GLY A 233 7.39 16.11 -25.24
C GLY A 233 6.48 16.97 -24.37
N ARG A 234 5.55 17.73 -24.98
CA ARG A 234 4.57 18.56 -24.27
C ARG A 234 3.64 17.72 -23.41
N GLU A 235 3.04 16.68 -23.98
CA GLU A 235 2.16 15.78 -23.23
C GLU A 235 2.89 15.06 -22.09
N ALA A 236 4.15 14.64 -22.34
CA ALA A 236 4.98 14.03 -21.32
C ALA A 236 5.32 15.02 -20.20
N PHE A 237 5.63 16.28 -20.53
CA PHE A 237 5.90 17.35 -19.57
C PHE A 237 4.70 17.60 -18.65
N ASP A 238 3.50 17.81 -19.22
CA ASP A 238 2.28 18.12 -18.45
C ASP A 238 1.91 16.96 -17.49
N ARG A 239 2.02 15.72 -17.98
CA ARG A 239 1.78 14.52 -17.17
C ARG A 239 2.79 14.38 -16.04
N LEU A 240 4.09 14.46 -16.34
CA LEU A 240 5.16 14.29 -15.34
C LEU A 240 5.13 15.40 -14.29
N LEU A 241 4.83 16.63 -14.69
CA LEU A 241 4.69 17.77 -13.77
C LEU A 241 3.53 17.55 -12.79
N THR A 242 2.38 17.06 -13.28
CA THR A 242 1.22 16.73 -12.46
C THR A 242 1.55 15.62 -11.44
N GLU A 243 2.17 14.54 -11.90
CA GLU A 243 2.59 13.42 -11.04
C GLU A 243 3.60 13.87 -9.98
N LEU A 244 4.60 14.66 -10.37
CA LEU A 244 5.61 15.17 -9.45
C LEU A 244 5.00 16.11 -8.42
N SER A 245 4.06 16.97 -8.84
CA SER A 245 3.34 17.87 -7.93
C SER A 245 2.51 17.13 -6.89
N GLN A 246 1.94 15.97 -7.23
CA GLN A 246 1.24 15.12 -6.26
C GLN A 246 2.23 14.48 -5.28
N MET A 247 3.37 14.01 -5.78
CA MET A 247 4.41 13.34 -4.98
C MET A 247 5.08 14.27 -3.96
N VAL A 248 5.23 15.56 -4.29
CA VAL A 248 5.80 16.57 -3.37
C VAL A 248 4.74 17.48 -2.74
N SER A 249 3.47 17.04 -2.72
CA SER A 249 2.34 17.83 -2.20
C SER A 249 2.48 18.20 -0.72
N ASP A 250 3.30 17.46 0.03
CA ASP A 250 3.67 17.73 1.42
C ASP A 250 4.72 18.86 1.57
N ASN A 251 5.30 19.32 0.47
CA ASN A 251 6.34 20.36 0.42
C ASN A 251 5.88 21.57 -0.43
N PRO A 252 5.19 22.56 0.19
CA PRO A 252 4.60 23.70 -0.53
C PRO A 252 5.61 24.53 -1.32
N ALA A 253 6.86 24.57 -0.87
CA ALA A 253 7.92 25.31 -1.56
C ALA A 253 8.37 24.62 -2.85
N GLN A 254 8.22 23.29 -2.94
CA GLN A 254 8.49 22.54 -4.16
C GLN A 254 7.31 22.54 -5.10
N VAL A 255 6.08 22.45 -4.60
CA VAL A 255 4.87 22.66 -5.41
C VAL A 255 4.91 24.05 -6.08
N GLN A 256 5.29 25.09 -5.34
CA GLN A 256 5.46 26.43 -5.92
C GLN A 256 6.56 26.47 -6.98
N LEU A 257 7.68 25.77 -6.77
CA LEU A 257 8.77 25.73 -7.75
C LEU A 257 8.35 25.00 -9.04
N LEU A 258 7.50 23.97 -8.94
CA LEU A 258 6.89 23.30 -10.10
C LEU A 258 5.90 24.21 -10.84
N ALA A 259 5.07 24.95 -10.12
CA ALA A 259 4.18 25.95 -10.73
C ALA A 259 4.98 27.07 -11.44
N ASP A 260 6.11 27.50 -10.87
CA ASP A 260 7.00 28.47 -11.53
C ASP A 260 7.66 27.89 -12.80
N MET A 261 7.95 26.58 -12.81
CA MET A 261 8.47 25.87 -14.00
C MET A 261 7.41 25.77 -15.10
N GLU A 262 6.17 25.41 -14.74
CA GLU A 262 5.02 25.35 -15.64
C GLU A 262 4.81 26.70 -16.35
N ALA A 263 4.73 27.78 -15.56
CA ALA A 263 4.57 29.13 -16.08
C ALA A 263 5.73 29.54 -17.01
N THR A 264 6.96 29.11 -16.71
CA THR A 264 8.13 29.40 -17.56
C THR A 264 8.03 28.71 -18.93
N ILE A 265 7.55 27.46 -18.96
CA ILE A 265 7.35 26.70 -20.20
C ILE A 265 6.14 27.21 -20.98
N GLU A 266 5.03 27.55 -20.32
CA GLU A 266 3.87 28.19 -20.97
C GLU A 266 4.23 29.53 -21.61
N ASP A 267 4.97 30.38 -20.91
CA ASP A 267 5.44 31.66 -21.46
C ASP A 267 6.36 31.44 -22.67
N TRP A 268 7.25 30.45 -22.61
CA TRP A 268 8.09 30.09 -23.76
C TRP A 268 7.24 29.64 -24.96
N GLN A 269 6.24 28.78 -24.73
CA GLN A 269 5.32 28.33 -25.79
C GLN A 269 4.60 29.50 -26.46
N GLN A 270 4.02 30.40 -25.67
CA GLN A 270 3.23 31.51 -26.19
C GLN A 270 4.07 32.61 -26.84
N GLN A 271 5.21 32.96 -26.23
CA GLN A 271 6.01 34.12 -26.65
C GLN A 271 7.06 33.77 -27.70
N VAL A 272 7.53 32.52 -27.73
CA VAL A 272 8.62 32.08 -28.62
C VAL A 272 8.16 31.04 -29.61
N VAL A 273 7.48 29.98 -29.16
CA VAL A 273 7.17 28.82 -30.02
C VAL A 273 6.08 29.14 -31.04
N GLU A 274 4.91 29.59 -30.60
CA GLU A 274 3.77 29.88 -31.47
C GLU A 274 4.10 30.90 -32.58
N PRO A 275 4.79 32.03 -32.30
CA PRO A 275 5.21 32.95 -33.36
C PRO A 275 6.18 32.32 -34.37
N GLN A 276 7.09 31.45 -33.91
CA GLN A 276 8.07 30.78 -34.77
C GLN A 276 7.41 29.72 -35.66
N LEU A 277 6.46 28.95 -35.12
CA LEU A 277 5.68 27.96 -35.88
C LEU A 277 4.84 28.64 -36.96
N ALA A 278 4.13 29.72 -36.61
CA ALA A 278 3.34 30.49 -37.56
C ALA A 278 4.20 31.05 -38.70
N LEU A 279 5.33 31.69 -38.35
CA LEU A 279 6.25 32.24 -39.34
C LEU A 279 6.86 31.16 -40.25
N ARG A 280 7.25 30.00 -39.70
CA ARG A 280 7.79 28.90 -40.52
C ARG A 280 6.76 28.32 -41.48
N ARG A 281 5.51 28.17 -41.03
CA ARG A 281 4.38 27.73 -41.85
C ARG A 281 4.07 28.73 -42.98
N GLU A 282 4.29 30.03 -42.76
CA GLU A 282 4.16 31.07 -43.81
C GLU A 282 5.28 31.04 -44.85
N ILE A 283 6.51 30.66 -44.48
CA ILE A 283 7.68 30.66 -45.38
C ILE A 283 7.65 29.50 -46.40
N GLY A 284 6.99 28.38 -46.11
CA GLY A 284 6.86 27.22 -47.03
C GLY A 284 8.20 26.54 -47.40
N ASP A 285 8.23 25.78 -48.50
CA ASP A 285 9.45 25.13 -49.02
C ASP A 285 10.27 26.12 -49.87
N SER A 286 11.21 26.82 -49.23
CA SER A 286 12.08 27.80 -49.87
C SER A 286 13.33 27.13 -50.47
N LYS A 287 13.49 27.23 -51.80
CA LYS A 287 14.60 26.67 -52.62
C LYS A 287 16.05 26.93 -52.17
N THR A 288 16.29 27.90 -51.29
CA THR A 288 17.64 28.17 -50.78
C THR A 288 18.00 27.34 -49.55
N MET A 289 17.03 26.58 -49.02
CA MET A 289 17.13 25.77 -47.80
C MET A 289 17.28 24.28 -48.11
N ASP A 290 16.91 23.87 -49.32
CA ASP A 290 16.76 22.47 -49.75
C ASP A 290 18.01 21.63 -49.45
N ASP A 291 19.24 22.10 -49.69
CA ASP A 291 20.43 21.25 -49.48
C ASP A 291 20.75 20.93 -48.00
N ILE A 292 20.45 21.84 -47.04
CA ILE A 292 20.59 21.55 -45.59
C ILE A 292 19.34 20.83 -45.08
N ALA A 293 18.15 21.21 -45.57
CA ALA A 293 16.88 20.61 -45.19
C ALA A 293 16.77 19.15 -45.68
N ASP A 294 17.28 18.82 -46.86
CA ASP A 294 17.36 17.46 -47.39
C ASP A 294 18.42 16.65 -46.62
N PHE A 295 19.59 17.23 -46.32
CA PHE A 295 20.63 16.56 -45.54
C PHE A 295 20.19 16.24 -44.10
N VAL A 296 19.44 17.14 -43.46
CA VAL A 296 18.81 16.92 -42.14
C VAL A 296 17.55 16.06 -42.25
N GLY A 297 16.81 16.19 -43.37
CA GLY A 297 15.57 15.50 -43.72
C GLY A 297 15.75 14.01 -44.05
N GLU A 298 16.97 13.59 -44.43
CA GLU A 298 17.31 12.18 -44.67
C GLU A 298 17.22 11.26 -43.42
N ALA A 299 16.71 11.74 -42.27
CA ALA A 299 16.50 11.00 -41.03
C ALA A 299 17.77 10.31 -40.47
N ARG A 300 18.96 10.56 -41.02
CA ARG A 300 20.21 9.89 -40.61
C ARG A 300 20.51 10.14 -39.14
N GLY A 301 20.41 11.40 -38.68
CA GLY A 301 20.61 11.75 -37.27
C GLY A 301 19.59 11.11 -36.31
N LYS A 302 18.32 10.98 -36.75
CA LYS A 302 17.25 10.32 -35.98
C LYS A 302 17.58 8.84 -35.70
N GLN A 303 18.10 8.12 -36.70
CA GLN A 303 18.47 6.71 -36.54
C GLN A 303 19.58 6.49 -35.51
N TYR A 304 20.58 7.38 -35.43
CA TYR A 304 21.63 7.27 -34.42
C TYR A 304 21.10 7.55 -33.01
N PHE A 305 20.29 8.59 -32.84
CA PHE A 305 19.70 8.91 -31.54
C PHE A 305 18.67 7.88 -31.09
N ASP A 306 17.89 7.29 -32.00
CA ASP A 306 16.97 6.20 -31.68
C ASP A 306 17.74 4.94 -31.26
N ARG A 307 18.85 4.60 -31.94
CA ARG A 307 19.74 3.51 -31.52
C ARG A 307 20.38 3.78 -30.15
N PHE A 308 20.92 4.99 -29.95
CA PHE A 308 21.50 5.41 -28.67
C PHE A 308 20.47 5.37 -27.54
N ARG A 309 19.28 5.94 -27.74
CA ARG A 309 18.16 5.90 -26.79
C ARG A 309 17.73 4.49 -26.48
N ASN A 310 17.72 3.59 -27.47
CA ASN A 310 17.38 2.17 -27.26
C ASN A 310 18.45 1.46 -26.41
N VAL A 311 19.75 1.70 -26.67
CA VAL A 311 20.84 1.16 -25.83
C VAL A 311 20.72 1.67 -24.39
N MET A 312 20.48 2.97 -24.20
CA MET A 312 20.30 3.57 -22.88
C MET A 312 19.02 3.10 -22.19
N ALA A 313 17.92 2.91 -22.93
CA ALA A 313 16.67 2.38 -22.41
C ALA A 313 16.83 0.92 -21.94
N ASN A 314 17.54 0.10 -22.69
CA ASN A 314 17.84 -1.28 -22.28
C ASN A 314 18.78 -1.33 -21.06
N PHE A 315 19.77 -0.42 -20.99
CA PHE A 315 20.62 -0.27 -19.81
C PHE A 315 19.79 0.06 -18.56
N ILE A 316 18.88 1.04 -18.66
CA ILE A 316 18.00 1.47 -17.57
C ILE A 316 17.00 0.37 -17.20
N ALA A 317 16.41 -0.32 -18.18
CA ALA A 317 15.44 -1.39 -17.94
C ALA A 317 16.07 -2.58 -17.19
N GLU A 318 17.32 -2.94 -17.52
CA GLU A 318 18.06 -3.98 -16.80
C GLU A 318 18.34 -3.57 -15.34
N GLU A 319 18.74 -2.32 -15.10
CA GLU A 319 18.92 -1.79 -13.75
C GLU A 319 17.61 -1.71 -12.97
N GLN A 320 16.48 -1.38 -13.62
CA GLN A 320 15.14 -1.41 -13.00
C GLN A 320 14.71 -2.83 -12.62
N SER A 321 14.97 -3.83 -13.46
CA SER A 321 14.73 -5.24 -13.14
C SER A 321 15.58 -5.70 -11.94
N LEU A 322 16.86 -5.33 -11.92
CA LEU A 322 17.76 -5.59 -10.79
C LEU A 322 17.27 -4.89 -9.51
N LEU A 323 16.75 -3.67 -9.63
CA LEU A 323 16.16 -2.93 -8.51
C LEU A 323 14.95 -3.68 -7.93
N GLU A 324 14.02 -4.13 -8.76
CA GLU A 324 12.84 -4.90 -8.32
C GLU A 324 13.25 -6.20 -7.62
N GLN A 325 14.23 -6.92 -8.16
CA GLN A 325 14.79 -8.11 -7.52
C GLN A 325 15.44 -7.79 -6.16
N ARG A 326 16.24 -6.73 -6.09
CA ARG A 326 16.89 -6.28 -4.84
C ARG A 326 15.86 -5.83 -3.80
N GLN A 327 14.79 -5.16 -4.22
CA GLN A 327 13.66 -4.78 -3.37
C GLN A 327 12.88 -6.00 -2.86
N ALA A 328 12.61 -6.99 -3.70
CA ALA A 328 11.96 -8.24 -3.30
C ALA A 328 12.80 -9.06 -2.30
N VAL A 329 14.13 -9.11 -2.51
CA VAL A 329 15.07 -9.72 -1.56
C VAL A 329 15.06 -8.96 -0.22
N ASN A 330 14.98 -7.64 -0.25
CA ASN A 330 14.89 -6.82 0.96
C ASN A 330 13.59 -7.09 1.73
N ALA A 331 12.44 -7.10 1.03
CA ALA A 331 11.13 -7.42 1.60
C ALA A 331 11.08 -8.84 2.19
N SER A 332 11.66 -9.82 1.50
CA SER A 332 11.83 -11.20 1.98
C SER A 332 12.72 -11.28 3.22
N THR A 333 13.80 -10.49 3.27
CA THR A 333 14.70 -10.40 4.43
C THR A 333 13.99 -9.81 5.65
N VAL A 334 13.17 -8.77 5.45
CA VAL A 334 12.32 -8.17 6.50
C VAL A 334 11.30 -9.19 7.02
N HIS A 335 10.59 -9.89 6.13
CA HIS A 335 9.62 -10.91 6.50
C HIS A 335 10.29 -12.07 7.26
N THR A 336 11.42 -12.57 6.76
CA THR A 336 12.20 -13.65 7.40
C THR A 336 12.72 -13.22 8.77
N THR A 337 13.13 -11.96 8.93
CA THR A 337 13.54 -11.39 10.22
C THR A 337 12.36 -11.32 11.21
N ARG A 338 11.19 -10.88 10.75
CA ARG A 338 9.98 -10.82 11.59
C ARG A 338 9.52 -12.20 12.05
N VAL A 339 9.53 -13.19 11.15
CA VAL A 339 9.15 -14.57 11.45
C VAL A 339 10.17 -15.27 12.35
N SER A 340 11.47 -15.07 12.14
CA SER A 340 12.52 -15.68 12.99
C SER A 340 12.55 -15.10 14.41
N ILE A 341 12.26 -13.81 14.60
CA ILE A 341 12.09 -13.20 15.92
C ILE A 341 10.84 -13.75 16.63
N LEU A 342 9.68 -13.76 15.96
CA LEU A 342 8.43 -14.25 16.55
C LEU A 342 8.47 -15.75 16.85
N GLY A 343 9.02 -16.57 15.95
CA GLY A 343 9.23 -18.00 16.15
C GLY A 343 10.19 -18.29 17.31
N GLY A 344 11.26 -17.51 17.44
CA GLY A 344 12.21 -17.61 18.56
C GLY A 344 11.57 -17.32 19.92
N ILE A 345 10.67 -16.33 20.00
CA ILE A 345 9.92 -15.98 21.21
C ILE A 345 8.96 -17.12 21.60
N VAL A 346 8.23 -17.70 20.65
CA VAL A 346 7.30 -18.82 20.91
C VAL A 346 8.05 -20.05 21.45
N VAL A 347 9.19 -20.41 20.84
CA VAL A 347 10.03 -21.53 21.31
C VAL A 347 10.59 -21.28 22.71
N ALA A 348 11.02 -20.04 23.01
CA ALA A 348 11.51 -19.66 24.33
C ALA A 348 10.42 -19.78 25.42
N VAL A 349 9.18 -19.38 25.12
CA VAL A 349 8.03 -19.49 26.04
C VAL A 349 7.65 -20.94 26.30
N VAL A 350 7.62 -21.79 25.27
CA VAL A 350 7.28 -23.23 25.40
C VAL A 350 8.32 -23.97 26.25
N ILE A 351 9.61 -23.70 26.05
CA ILE A 351 10.70 -24.30 26.85
C ILE A 351 10.63 -23.81 28.31
N GLY A 352 10.34 -22.52 28.54
CA GLY A 352 10.14 -21.95 29.88
C GLY A 352 8.98 -22.59 30.63
N MET A 353 7.85 -22.81 29.95
CA MET A 353 6.66 -23.46 30.52
C MET A 353 6.93 -24.94 30.88
N PHE A 354 7.70 -25.64 30.04
CA PHE A 354 8.08 -27.04 30.28
C PHE A 354 9.06 -27.21 31.47
N VAL A 355 10.03 -26.30 31.63
CA VAL A 355 10.97 -26.30 32.76
C VAL A 355 10.27 -25.93 34.09
N ALA A 356 9.33 -24.98 34.06
CA ALA A 356 8.52 -24.61 35.23
C ALA A 356 7.63 -25.77 35.73
N LEU A 357 7.06 -26.55 34.82
CA LEU A 357 6.27 -27.74 35.16
C LEU A 357 7.12 -28.88 35.78
N LEU A 358 8.37 -29.03 35.36
CA LEU A 358 9.29 -30.04 35.91
C LEU A 358 9.81 -29.68 37.31
N ILE A 359 10.01 -28.40 37.61
CA ILE A 359 10.45 -27.92 38.93
C ILE A 359 9.31 -27.99 39.95
N THR A 360 8.09 -27.67 39.53
CA THR A 360 6.89 -27.72 40.39
C THR A 360 6.55 -29.14 40.86
N ARG A 361 6.77 -30.16 40.01
CA ARG A 361 6.59 -31.58 40.37
C ARG A 361 7.68 -32.14 41.32
N SER A 362 8.82 -31.46 41.47
CA SER A 362 9.94 -31.91 42.31
C SER A 362 9.82 -31.49 43.78
N VAL A 363 9.00 -30.48 44.09
CA VAL A 363 8.91 -29.87 45.43
C VAL A 363 7.73 -30.43 46.24
N GLN A 364 6.69 -30.95 45.59
CA GLN A 364 5.49 -31.51 46.25
C GLN A 364 5.63 -32.94 46.80
N ARG A 365 6.87 -33.45 46.96
CA ARG A 365 7.13 -34.81 47.49
C ARG A 365 7.95 -34.83 48.79
N GLN A 366 7.95 -33.72 49.53
CA GLN A 366 8.44 -33.67 50.90
C GLN A 366 7.43 -32.91 51.75
N VAL A 367 6.54 -33.67 52.40
CA VAL A 367 6.11 -33.52 53.81
C VAL A 367 4.72 -34.14 53.96
N GLY A 368 4.66 -35.15 54.84
CA GLY A 368 3.45 -35.74 55.37
C GLY A 368 3.81 -36.73 56.48
N GLY A 369 3.15 -36.59 57.65
CA GLY A 369 3.10 -37.60 58.72
C GLY A 369 3.29 -37.07 60.16
N GLU A 370 2.19 -36.94 60.92
CA GLU A 370 2.13 -37.10 62.40
C GLU A 370 2.35 -38.60 62.77
N PRO A 371 2.57 -39.07 64.05
CA PRO A 371 2.12 -38.53 65.35
C PRO A 371 2.99 -38.81 66.64
N ALA A 372 2.62 -38.15 67.75
CA ALA A 372 2.54 -38.61 69.16
C ALA A 372 3.70 -39.32 69.96
N VAL A 373 3.84 -38.80 71.21
CA VAL A 373 4.29 -39.39 72.50
C VAL A 373 5.80 -39.57 72.78
N ILE A 374 6.32 -38.88 73.80
CA ILE A 374 6.79 -39.46 75.08
C ILE A 374 7.32 -38.34 76.01
N ALA A 375 6.90 -38.45 77.26
CA ALA A 375 7.38 -37.75 78.43
C ALA A 375 8.91 -37.78 78.54
N GLU A 376 9.53 -36.68 78.97
CA GLU A 376 10.52 -36.64 80.07
C GLU A 376 11.21 -35.26 80.12
N ILE A 377 10.40 -34.25 80.41
CA ILE A 377 10.76 -33.09 81.24
C ILE A 377 9.51 -32.82 82.09
N ALA A 378 8.99 -33.78 82.86
CA ALA A 378 9.63 -34.28 84.06
C ALA A 378 10.40 -33.17 84.77
N ARG A 379 9.71 -32.65 85.78
CA ARG A 379 10.30 -32.41 87.09
C ARG A 379 11.46 -31.45 87.10
N GLU A 380 11.12 -30.19 87.23
CA GLU A 380 11.44 -29.49 88.48
C GLU A 380 10.71 -28.15 88.50
N VAL A 381 10.45 -27.64 89.69
CA VAL A 381 10.24 -26.20 89.94
C VAL A 381 8.82 -25.61 89.84
N ALA A 382 7.75 -26.32 89.47
CA ALA A 382 6.39 -25.78 89.72
C ALA A 382 5.80 -26.16 91.10
N ASN A 383 6.64 -26.74 91.97
CA ASN A 383 6.72 -26.47 93.42
C ASN A 383 5.55 -26.82 94.35
N GLY A 384 5.34 -28.12 94.55
CA GLY A 384 4.95 -28.56 95.90
C GLY A 384 6.10 -28.36 96.89
N ASN A 385 5.99 -27.38 97.80
CA ASN A 385 6.85 -27.30 98.98
C ASN A 385 6.15 -27.90 100.20
N LEU A 386 6.66 -29.06 100.59
CA LEU A 386 6.36 -29.81 101.80
C LEU A 386 7.31 -29.36 102.91
N HIS A 387 6.78 -28.79 103.98
CA HIS A 387 7.47 -28.78 105.26
C HIS A 387 6.73 -29.64 106.28
N VAL A 388 7.15 -30.91 106.34
CA VAL A 388 7.00 -31.76 107.53
C VAL A 388 8.41 -32.01 108.06
N THR A 389 8.66 -31.51 109.25
CA THR A 389 9.76 -31.94 110.12
C THR A 389 9.18 -32.90 111.14
N ALA A 390 9.55 -34.17 111.07
CA ALA A 390 9.31 -35.13 112.15
C ALA A 390 10.66 -35.48 112.79
N ASN A 391 10.79 -35.18 114.08
CA ASN A 391 11.86 -35.70 114.92
C ASN A 391 11.24 -36.39 116.16
N THR A 392 11.81 -37.55 116.43
CA THR A 392 11.61 -38.57 117.47
C THR A 392 11.13 -38.17 118.89
N ARG A 393 10.18 -38.95 119.48
CA ARG A 393 10.32 -39.78 120.73
C ARG A 393 8.99 -40.16 121.42
N LYS A 394 8.80 -41.48 121.64
CA LYS A 394 8.12 -42.24 122.73
C LYS A 394 6.96 -41.60 123.55
N ALA A 395 5.81 -42.29 123.63
CA ALA A 395 5.22 -42.86 124.87
C ALA A 395 3.93 -43.68 124.59
N THR A 396 3.74 -44.75 125.37
CA THR A 396 2.71 -45.81 125.34
C THR A 396 1.49 -45.50 126.24
N GLY A 397 0.36 -46.22 126.04
CA GLY A 397 -0.95 -46.00 126.69
C GLY A 397 -1.16 -46.53 128.13
N ILE A 398 -2.17 -47.40 128.32
CA ILE A 398 -2.81 -47.98 129.55
C ILE A 398 -4.06 -47.17 129.96
N LEU A 399 -5.33 -47.61 129.88
CA LEU A 399 -5.97 -48.95 129.86
C LEU A 399 -5.55 -49.88 131.00
N ALA A 400 -5.72 -49.37 132.22
CA ALA A 400 -5.89 -50.05 133.51
C ALA A 400 -5.86 -48.90 134.53
N GLU A 401 -6.96 -48.40 135.07
CA GLU A 401 -7.96 -49.16 135.80
C GLU A 401 -9.33 -48.48 135.69
N LEU A 402 -10.21 -49.14 134.96
CA LEU A 402 -11.56 -49.37 135.45
C LEU A 402 -11.49 -49.93 136.86
N ARG A 403 -12.50 -49.60 137.67
CA ARG A 403 -13.06 -50.39 138.79
C ARG A 403 -12.92 -49.72 140.15
N ASP A 404 -13.81 -48.76 140.42
CA ASP A 404 -14.89 -49.10 141.34
C ASP A 404 -15.97 -48.02 141.43
N MET A 405 -17.19 -48.53 141.61
CA MET A 405 -18.37 -47.82 142.07
C MET A 405 -18.93 -46.76 141.12
N VAL A 406 -19.78 -47.11 140.15
CA VAL A 406 -21.03 -47.86 140.43
C VAL A 406 -21.64 -47.27 141.70
N ASP A 407 -22.51 -46.28 141.59
CA ASP A 407 -23.91 -46.68 141.56
C ASP A 407 -24.90 -45.52 141.55
N ARG A 408 -25.91 -45.74 140.69
CA ARG A 408 -27.31 -45.36 140.91
C ARG A 408 -27.62 -43.87 140.83
N LEU A 409 -27.99 -43.45 139.62
CA LEU A 409 -29.37 -43.03 139.28
C LEU A 409 -29.33 -42.08 138.08
N LYS A 410 -29.68 -42.56 136.87
CA LYS A 410 -30.55 -41.85 135.91
C LYS A 410 -30.61 -42.56 134.55
N GLU A 411 -31.24 -43.72 134.56
CA GLU A 411 -31.35 -44.68 133.44
C GLU A 411 -32.58 -44.43 132.52
N VAL A 412 -33.02 -43.19 132.30
CA VAL A 412 -34.17 -42.86 131.41
C VAL A 412 -33.87 -41.69 130.44
N LEU A 413 -32.66 -41.11 130.46
CA LEU A 413 -32.32 -39.94 129.62
C LEU A 413 -31.46 -40.26 128.36
N THR A 414 -30.85 -41.45 128.27
CA THR A 414 -29.83 -41.75 127.23
C THR A 414 -30.43 -42.27 125.92
N GLU A 415 -31.59 -42.92 125.94
CA GLU A 415 -32.16 -43.56 124.74
C GLU A 415 -32.77 -42.53 123.75
N THR A 416 -33.25 -41.38 124.23
CA THR A 416 -33.83 -40.30 123.40
C THR A 416 -32.77 -39.39 122.76
N GLU A 417 -31.60 -39.18 123.39
CA GLU A 417 -30.49 -38.43 122.78
C GLU A 417 -29.83 -39.17 121.62
N THR A 418 -29.74 -40.51 121.67
CA THR A 418 -29.03 -41.31 120.66
C THR A 418 -29.74 -41.29 119.30
N LEU A 419 -31.07 -41.39 119.29
CA LEU A 419 -31.89 -41.27 118.07
C LEU A 419 -31.94 -39.83 117.55
N THR A 420 -31.95 -38.83 118.44
CA THR A 420 -32.00 -37.42 118.05
C THR A 420 -30.68 -36.94 117.44
N ARG A 421 -29.52 -37.36 117.99
CA ARG A 421 -28.20 -37.08 117.37
C ARG A 421 -28.04 -37.78 116.03
N ALA A 422 -28.47 -39.04 115.88
CA ALA A 422 -28.39 -39.74 114.60
C ALA A 422 -29.19 -39.03 113.47
N ILE A 423 -30.37 -38.49 113.78
CA ILE A 423 -31.16 -37.69 112.82
C ILE A 423 -30.49 -36.32 112.54
N GLN A 424 -29.88 -35.66 113.53
CA GLN A 424 -29.15 -34.40 113.34
C GLN A 424 -27.83 -34.56 112.55
N ASP A 425 -27.14 -35.70 112.70
CA ASP A 425 -25.87 -36.00 112.03
C ASP A 425 -26.06 -36.61 110.63
N GLY A 426 -27.32 -36.78 110.18
CA GLY A 426 -27.67 -37.32 108.86
C GLY A 426 -27.63 -38.85 108.75
N ASP A 427 -27.39 -39.58 109.86
CA ASP A 427 -27.45 -41.04 109.90
C ASP A 427 -28.88 -41.55 110.15
N LEU A 428 -29.62 -41.66 109.06
CA LEU A 428 -30.99 -42.16 109.04
C LEU A 428 -31.10 -43.70 109.14
N GLN A 429 -30.01 -44.44 109.34
CA GLN A 429 -30.03 -45.92 109.46
C GLN A 429 -30.14 -46.40 110.91
N THR A 430 -29.81 -45.56 111.89
CA THR A 430 -29.89 -45.91 113.31
C THR A 430 -31.36 -46.10 113.76
N ARG A 431 -31.64 -47.13 114.56
CA ARG A 431 -32.97 -47.48 115.11
C ARG A 431 -32.85 -47.74 116.62
N GLY A 432 -33.88 -47.38 117.39
CA GLY A 432 -33.94 -47.66 118.84
C GLY A 432 -34.29 -49.12 119.12
N ASN A 433 -33.71 -49.72 120.15
CA ASN A 433 -33.98 -51.11 120.50
C ASN A 433 -35.20 -51.23 121.44
N ALA A 434 -36.34 -51.66 120.91
CA ALA A 434 -37.59 -51.79 121.66
C ALA A 434 -37.63 -53.00 122.62
N GLU A 435 -36.68 -53.93 122.56
CA GLU A 435 -36.65 -55.11 123.42
C GLU A 435 -36.21 -54.81 124.86
N ASN A 436 -35.61 -53.64 125.10
CA ASN A 436 -35.11 -53.23 126.41
C ASN A 436 -36.17 -52.57 127.33
N PHE A 437 -37.44 -52.48 126.90
CA PHE A 437 -38.49 -51.73 127.59
C PHE A 437 -39.79 -52.54 127.73
N GLU A 438 -40.49 -52.42 128.86
CA GLU A 438 -41.80 -53.03 129.12
C GLU A 438 -42.91 -51.98 129.33
N GLY A 439 -44.15 -52.32 128.97
CA GLY A 439 -45.31 -51.41 129.04
C GLY A 439 -45.23 -50.23 128.07
N GLY A 440 -45.84 -49.09 128.41
CA GLY A 440 -45.99 -47.93 127.51
C GLY A 440 -44.69 -47.32 126.94
N TRP A 441 -43.52 -47.66 127.49
CA TRP A 441 -42.21 -47.25 126.95
C TRP A 441 -41.80 -48.02 125.70
N ARG A 442 -42.20 -49.30 125.57
CA ARG A 442 -41.99 -50.10 124.36
C ARG A 442 -42.77 -49.53 123.18
N ASP A 443 -43.99 -49.07 123.43
CA ASP A 443 -44.86 -48.47 122.41
C ASP A 443 -44.29 -47.14 121.89
N LEU A 444 -43.60 -46.37 122.74
CA LEU A 444 -42.96 -45.11 122.35
C LEU A 444 -41.74 -45.32 121.44
N VAL A 445 -40.86 -46.29 121.75
CA VAL A 445 -39.68 -46.61 120.92
C VAL A 445 -40.10 -47.20 119.56
N ASN A 446 -41.13 -48.06 119.54
CA ASN A 446 -41.70 -48.56 118.29
C ASN A 446 -42.37 -47.46 117.46
N GLY A 447 -43.04 -46.51 118.13
CA GLY A 447 -43.58 -45.31 117.50
C GLY A 447 -42.50 -44.47 116.84
N LEU A 448 -41.37 -44.23 117.52
CA LEU A 448 -40.25 -43.44 116.98
C LEU A 448 -39.60 -44.11 115.76
N ASN A 449 -39.35 -45.42 115.82
CA ASN A 449 -38.79 -46.18 114.70
C ASN A 449 -39.69 -46.15 113.47
N SER A 450 -41.02 -46.23 113.66
CA SER A 450 -41.99 -46.16 112.58
C SER A 450 -42.01 -44.77 111.91
N VAL A 451 -41.81 -43.70 112.70
CA VAL A 451 -41.66 -42.34 112.14
C VAL A 451 -40.39 -42.23 111.31
N ILE A 452 -39.25 -42.74 111.79
CA ILE A 452 -38.00 -42.70 111.00
C ILE A 452 -38.18 -43.44 109.67
N GLU A 453 -38.69 -44.67 109.69
CA GLU A 453 -38.91 -45.48 108.48
C GLU A 453 -39.78 -44.77 107.44
N ALA A 454 -40.81 -44.03 107.90
CA ALA A 454 -41.71 -43.27 107.02
C ALA A 454 -41.03 -42.09 106.30
N PHE A 455 -39.93 -41.53 106.83
CA PHE A 455 -39.20 -40.40 106.23
C PHE A 455 -37.95 -40.81 105.43
N VAL A 456 -37.31 -41.95 105.73
CA VAL A 456 -36.05 -42.35 105.06
C VAL A 456 -36.24 -42.71 103.59
N ALA A 457 -37.27 -43.50 103.27
CA ALA A 457 -37.45 -44.02 101.91
C ALA A 457 -37.69 -42.90 100.86
N PRO A 458 -38.57 -41.90 101.10
CA PRO A 458 -38.75 -40.79 100.16
C PRO A 458 -37.50 -39.92 99.97
N ILE A 459 -36.74 -39.65 101.04
CA ILE A 459 -35.53 -38.80 100.97
C ILE A 459 -34.43 -39.47 100.13
N LYS A 460 -34.20 -40.78 100.30
CA LYS A 460 -33.22 -41.53 99.47
C LYS A 460 -33.61 -41.56 97.99
N LEU A 461 -34.91 -41.71 97.69
CA LEU A 461 -35.40 -41.71 96.32
C LEU A 461 -35.16 -40.36 95.63
N ASN A 462 -35.46 -39.24 96.29
CA ASN A 462 -35.21 -37.91 95.78
C ASN A 462 -33.72 -37.65 95.52
N ALA A 463 -32.85 -38.12 96.42
CA ALA A 463 -31.40 -37.98 96.28
C ALA A 463 -30.84 -38.75 95.07
N ASP A 464 -31.30 -39.98 94.83
CA ASP A 464 -30.91 -40.77 93.64
C ASP A 464 -31.34 -40.08 92.34
N TYR A 465 -32.56 -39.54 92.30
CA TYR A 465 -33.07 -38.84 91.12
C TYR A 465 -32.32 -37.55 90.84
N LEU A 466 -32.01 -36.77 91.87
CA LEU A 466 -31.17 -35.56 91.75
C LEU A 466 -29.75 -35.89 91.28
N ASP A 467 -29.12 -36.95 91.80
CA ASP A 467 -27.79 -37.40 91.38
C ASP A 467 -27.75 -37.78 89.89
N ARG A 468 -28.77 -38.50 89.41
CA ARG A 468 -28.88 -38.85 87.98
C ARG A 468 -29.03 -37.63 87.08
N ILE A 469 -29.93 -36.71 87.44
CA ILE A 469 -30.15 -35.46 86.70
C ILE A 469 -28.86 -34.63 86.68
N ALA A 470 -28.15 -34.53 87.81
CA ALA A 470 -26.88 -33.80 87.90
C ALA A 470 -25.78 -34.39 87.00
N LYS A 471 -25.80 -35.71 86.78
CA LYS A 471 -24.89 -36.41 85.84
C LYS A 471 -25.33 -36.33 84.37
N GLY A 472 -26.44 -35.66 84.08
CA GLY A 472 -26.99 -35.53 82.72
C GLY A 472 -27.84 -36.73 82.27
N HIS A 473 -28.21 -37.63 83.19
CA HIS A 473 -29.10 -38.76 82.90
C HIS A 473 -30.51 -38.44 83.43
N ILE A 474 -31.47 -38.21 82.53
CA ILE A 474 -32.85 -37.90 82.93
C ILE A 474 -33.62 -39.21 83.20
N PRO A 475 -34.01 -39.49 84.45
CA PRO A 475 -34.72 -40.72 84.80
C PRO A 475 -36.19 -40.68 84.38
N GLU A 476 -36.85 -41.84 84.39
CA GLU A 476 -38.31 -41.93 84.24
C GLU A 476 -39.05 -41.26 85.40
N LYS A 477 -40.34 -40.92 85.22
CA LYS A 477 -41.14 -40.26 86.26
C LYS A 477 -41.38 -41.17 87.47
N ILE A 478 -41.36 -40.59 88.66
CA ILE A 478 -41.70 -41.28 89.92
C ILE A 478 -43.21 -41.60 89.93
N THR A 479 -43.54 -42.89 89.96
CA THR A 479 -44.94 -43.40 89.94
C THR A 479 -45.44 -43.89 91.31
N THR A 480 -44.54 -44.03 92.29
CA THR A 480 -44.87 -44.54 93.63
C THR A 480 -45.90 -43.65 94.34
N GLU A 481 -46.85 -44.28 95.05
CA GLU A 481 -47.90 -43.58 95.80
C GLU A 481 -47.30 -42.90 97.04
N ALA A 482 -47.37 -41.58 97.09
CA ALA A 482 -46.90 -40.76 98.20
C ALA A 482 -48.06 -39.94 98.76
N LYS A 483 -48.04 -39.66 100.07
CA LYS A 483 -49.08 -38.91 100.77
C LYS A 483 -48.50 -37.63 101.38
N GLY A 484 -49.31 -36.58 101.47
CA GLY A 484 -48.90 -35.28 102.02
C GLY A 484 -47.73 -34.65 101.26
N ASP A 485 -46.80 -34.03 101.98
CA ASP A 485 -45.67 -33.26 101.45
C ASP A 485 -44.73 -34.07 100.54
N PHE A 486 -44.65 -35.39 100.73
CA PHE A 486 -43.87 -36.26 99.82
C PHE A 486 -44.49 -36.37 98.42
N ASN A 487 -45.81 -36.28 98.31
CA ASN A 487 -46.47 -36.21 97.01
C ASN A 487 -46.16 -34.91 96.29
N GLU A 488 -46.03 -33.81 97.03
CA GLU A 488 -45.60 -32.52 96.49
C GLU A 488 -44.17 -32.59 95.97
N SER A 489 -43.23 -33.13 96.76
CA SER A 489 -41.84 -33.32 96.30
C SER A 489 -41.73 -34.22 95.07
N LYS A 490 -42.53 -35.30 95.00
CA LYS A 490 -42.64 -36.17 93.83
C LYS A 490 -43.12 -35.38 92.60
N ASN A 491 -44.18 -34.59 92.76
CA ASN A 491 -44.72 -33.77 91.67
C ASN A 491 -43.70 -32.74 91.18
N ASN A 492 -42.96 -32.09 92.10
CA ASN A 492 -41.91 -31.13 91.75
C ASN A 492 -40.75 -31.79 90.99
N LEU A 493 -40.28 -32.97 91.41
CA LEU A 493 -39.25 -33.72 90.69
C LEU A 493 -39.75 -34.21 89.32
N ASN A 494 -40.99 -34.69 89.24
CA ASN A 494 -41.59 -35.08 87.97
C ASN A 494 -41.78 -33.89 87.01
N LEU A 495 -42.09 -32.72 87.54
CA LEU A 495 -42.15 -31.47 86.78
C LEU A 495 -40.76 -31.08 86.28
N LEU A 496 -39.72 -31.18 87.12
CA LEU A 496 -38.33 -30.94 86.74
C LEU A 496 -37.87 -31.89 85.61
N ILE A 497 -38.12 -33.19 85.75
CA ILE A 497 -37.86 -34.20 84.72
C ILE A 497 -38.56 -33.82 83.42
N THR A 498 -39.85 -33.47 83.50
CA THR A 498 -40.63 -33.09 82.31
C THR A 498 -40.02 -31.89 81.61
N ASN A 499 -39.71 -30.81 82.34
CA ASN A 499 -39.16 -29.59 81.75
C ASN A 499 -37.78 -29.82 81.09
N ILE A 500 -36.86 -30.52 81.76
CA ILE A 500 -35.53 -30.81 81.21
C ILE A 500 -35.64 -31.71 79.98
N SER A 501 -36.45 -32.78 80.04
CA SER A 501 -36.69 -33.65 78.88
C SER A 501 -37.26 -32.88 77.70
N THR A 502 -38.24 -32.00 77.92
CA THR A 502 -38.84 -31.18 76.86
C THR A 502 -37.81 -30.23 76.25
N VAL A 503 -37.03 -29.50 77.05
CA VAL A 503 -36.00 -28.57 76.51
C VAL A 503 -34.93 -29.30 75.71
N LEU A 504 -34.45 -30.46 76.20
CA LEU A 504 -33.46 -31.27 75.48
C LEU A 504 -34.02 -31.80 74.14
N GLN A 505 -35.28 -32.23 74.13
CA GLN A 505 -35.95 -32.68 72.92
C GLN A 505 -36.10 -31.54 71.91
N GLU A 506 -36.61 -30.37 72.33
CA GLU A 506 -36.75 -29.18 71.47
C GLU A 506 -35.40 -28.73 70.90
N THR A 507 -34.37 -28.69 71.73
CA THR A 507 -33.02 -28.29 71.31
C THR A 507 -32.41 -29.29 70.32
N SER A 508 -32.54 -30.59 70.59
CA SER A 508 -32.04 -31.65 69.69
C SER A 508 -32.76 -31.63 68.35
N SER A 509 -34.08 -31.43 68.36
CA SER A 509 -34.88 -31.29 67.15
C SER A 509 -34.46 -30.07 66.33
N LEU A 510 -34.23 -28.92 66.99
CA LEU A 510 -33.78 -27.71 66.30
C LEU A 510 -32.40 -27.86 65.68
N ILE A 511 -31.46 -28.47 66.38
CA ILE A 511 -30.11 -28.73 65.84
C ILE A 511 -30.21 -29.58 64.58
N TRP A 512 -30.98 -30.66 64.62
CA TRP A 512 -31.20 -31.51 63.45
C TRP A 512 -31.80 -30.74 62.28
N GLU A 513 -32.87 -29.98 62.52
CA GLU A 513 -33.56 -29.23 61.48
C GLU A 513 -32.68 -28.12 60.86
N ILE A 514 -31.84 -27.47 61.65
CA ILE A 514 -30.85 -26.48 61.16
C ILE A 514 -29.75 -27.16 60.33
N GLN A 515 -29.26 -28.32 60.75
CA GLN A 515 -28.27 -29.10 59.99
C GLN A 515 -28.81 -29.56 58.64
N GLU A 516 -30.10 -29.88 58.57
CA GLU A 516 -30.82 -30.22 57.34
C GLU A 516 -31.24 -28.97 56.52
N GLY A 517 -30.82 -27.76 56.92
CA GLY A 517 -31.09 -26.51 56.19
C GLY A 517 -32.50 -25.93 56.37
N LYS A 518 -33.32 -26.49 57.26
CA LYS A 518 -34.69 -26.02 57.54
C LYS A 518 -34.69 -24.89 58.57
N LEU A 519 -34.14 -23.75 58.19
CA LEU A 519 -33.93 -22.62 59.11
C LEU A 519 -35.21 -21.92 59.58
N LYS A 520 -36.39 -22.28 59.06
CA LYS A 520 -37.69 -21.73 59.50
C LYS A 520 -38.28 -22.45 60.72
N THR A 521 -37.73 -23.60 61.11
CA THR A 521 -38.21 -24.38 62.26
C THR A 521 -37.88 -23.65 63.58
N ARG A 522 -38.82 -23.64 64.54
CA ARG A 522 -38.69 -22.98 65.85
C ARG A 522 -39.07 -23.94 66.97
N GLY A 523 -38.40 -23.81 68.11
CA GLY A 523 -38.67 -24.65 69.28
C GLY A 523 -39.99 -24.26 69.92
N SER A 524 -40.77 -25.24 70.34
CA SER A 524 -42.07 -25.04 70.97
C SER A 524 -41.94 -24.56 72.41
N THR A 525 -42.73 -23.55 72.78
CA THR A 525 -42.76 -22.97 74.13
C THR A 525 -44.04 -23.31 74.91
N GLN A 526 -44.94 -24.12 74.32
CA GLN A 526 -46.29 -24.34 74.84
C GLN A 526 -46.31 -25.06 76.20
N ASN A 527 -45.34 -25.95 76.44
CA ASN A 527 -45.28 -26.79 77.64
C ASN A 527 -44.16 -26.38 78.61
N LEU A 528 -43.58 -25.20 78.43
CA LEU A 528 -42.48 -24.68 79.25
C LEU A 528 -42.92 -23.41 80.00
N GLN A 529 -42.46 -23.28 81.24
CA GLN A 529 -42.76 -22.16 82.13
C GLN A 529 -41.47 -21.61 82.75
N GLY A 530 -41.52 -20.33 83.16
CA GLY A 530 -40.36 -19.64 83.75
C GLY A 530 -39.15 -19.61 82.81
N ASP A 531 -37.95 -19.65 83.38
CA ASP A 531 -36.67 -19.53 82.67
C ASP A 531 -36.48 -20.58 81.56
N TRP A 532 -37.10 -21.76 81.68
CA TRP A 532 -37.06 -22.80 80.63
C TRP A 532 -37.71 -22.33 79.33
N ARG A 533 -38.79 -21.55 79.43
CA ARG A 533 -39.44 -20.93 78.27
C ARG A 533 -38.55 -19.84 77.68
N GLU A 534 -37.97 -19.00 78.53
CA GLU A 534 -37.09 -17.91 78.10
C GLU A 534 -35.86 -18.44 77.36
N LEU A 535 -35.31 -19.59 77.77
CA LEU A 535 -34.21 -20.24 77.07
C LEU A 535 -34.58 -20.62 75.63
N VAL A 536 -35.72 -21.29 75.42
CA VAL A 536 -36.19 -21.66 74.08
C VAL A 536 -36.52 -20.42 73.23
N VAL A 537 -37.10 -19.38 73.84
CA VAL A 537 -37.30 -18.07 73.18
C VAL A 537 -35.96 -17.46 72.78
N GLY A 538 -34.95 -17.49 73.65
CA GLY A 538 -33.60 -17.00 73.37
C GLY A 538 -32.95 -17.73 72.19
N VAL A 539 -33.05 -19.06 72.15
CA VAL A 539 -32.58 -19.88 71.02
C VAL A 539 -33.30 -19.50 69.72
N ASN A 540 -34.63 -19.33 69.77
CA ASN A 540 -35.42 -18.89 68.62
C ASN A 540 -34.98 -17.49 68.12
N ASN A 541 -34.73 -16.54 69.03
CA ASN A 541 -34.27 -15.20 68.68
C ASN A 541 -32.88 -15.21 68.01
N VAL A 542 -31.97 -16.08 68.48
CA VAL A 542 -30.68 -16.28 67.80
C VAL A 542 -30.91 -16.80 66.39
N ILE A 543 -31.78 -17.80 66.19
CA ILE A 543 -32.10 -18.31 64.86
C ILE A 543 -32.66 -17.19 63.97
N ASP A 544 -33.60 -16.37 64.46
CA ASP A 544 -34.19 -15.26 63.71
C ASP A 544 -33.16 -14.20 63.28
N ALA A 545 -32.17 -13.93 64.13
CA ALA A 545 -31.08 -12.99 63.83
C ALA A 545 -30.20 -13.45 62.66
N PHE A 546 -30.05 -14.76 62.42
CA PHE A 546 -29.33 -15.31 61.27
C PHE A 546 -30.24 -15.52 60.05
N VAL A 547 -31.48 -15.93 60.25
CA VAL A 547 -32.41 -16.27 59.15
C VAL A 547 -32.81 -15.06 58.33
N THR A 548 -33.06 -13.93 58.98
CA THR A 548 -33.57 -12.73 58.29
C THR A 548 -32.56 -12.17 57.27
N PRO A 549 -31.28 -11.94 57.62
CA PRO A 549 -30.27 -11.49 56.65
C PRO A 549 -30.00 -12.53 55.54
N LEU A 550 -29.95 -13.82 55.88
CA LEU A 550 -29.69 -14.88 54.91
C LEU A 550 -30.82 -15.02 53.88
N THR A 551 -32.07 -14.93 54.32
CA THR A 551 -33.24 -14.99 53.43
C THR A 551 -33.25 -13.78 52.48
N THR A 552 -33.01 -12.58 53.01
CA THR A 552 -32.95 -11.35 52.18
C THR A 552 -31.83 -11.42 51.13
N THR A 553 -30.68 -11.97 51.50
CA THR A 553 -29.55 -12.17 50.58
C THR A 553 -29.90 -13.20 49.50
N ALA A 554 -30.53 -14.32 49.88
CA ALA A 554 -30.94 -15.37 48.97
C ALA A 554 -31.98 -14.86 47.96
N ASP A 555 -32.98 -14.10 48.40
CA ASP A 555 -34.02 -13.53 47.53
C ASP A 555 -33.41 -12.55 46.52
N ALA A 556 -32.51 -11.67 46.95
CA ALA A 556 -31.83 -10.74 46.05
C ALA A 556 -30.93 -11.45 45.03
N LEU A 557 -30.19 -12.49 45.45
CA LEU A 557 -29.38 -13.29 44.54
C LEU A 557 -30.23 -14.08 43.54
N ASP A 558 -31.37 -14.63 43.97
CA ASP A 558 -32.31 -15.33 43.08
C ASP A 558 -32.88 -14.40 42.00
N ARG A 559 -33.23 -13.17 42.37
CA ARG A 559 -33.68 -12.14 41.42
C ARG A 559 -32.58 -11.77 40.42
N ILE A 560 -31.37 -11.47 40.90
CA ILE A 560 -30.20 -11.15 40.05
C ILE A 560 -29.90 -12.32 39.09
N ALA A 561 -29.95 -13.56 39.57
CA ALA A 561 -29.72 -14.75 38.75
C ALA A 561 -30.76 -14.91 37.63
N LYS A 562 -31.96 -14.36 37.81
CA LYS A 562 -33.04 -14.31 36.79
C LYS A 562 -33.00 -13.06 35.91
N GLY A 563 -32.04 -12.16 36.13
CA GLY A 563 -31.92 -10.89 35.39
C GLY A 563 -32.85 -9.78 35.91
N ASP A 564 -33.57 -10.00 37.01
CA ASP A 564 -34.35 -8.96 37.69
C ASP A 564 -33.47 -8.29 38.74
N ILE A 565 -33.00 -7.08 38.47
CA ILE A 565 -32.10 -6.37 39.38
C ILE A 565 -32.96 -5.69 40.47
N PRO A 566 -32.86 -6.14 41.74
CA PRO A 566 -33.66 -5.58 42.82
C PRO A 566 -33.17 -4.20 43.24
N GLU A 567 -34.02 -3.43 43.92
CA GLU A 567 -33.56 -2.24 44.64
C GLU A 567 -32.57 -2.60 45.76
N LYS A 568 -31.75 -1.62 46.17
CA LYS A 568 -30.79 -1.77 47.26
C LYS A 568 -31.44 -2.19 48.56
N ILE A 569 -30.75 -3.06 49.29
CA ILE A 569 -31.15 -3.45 50.64
C ILE A 569 -30.89 -2.28 51.59
N THR A 570 -31.97 -1.73 52.14
CA THR A 570 -31.98 -0.59 53.07
C THR A 570 -32.05 -1.00 54.54
N ALA A 571 -32.26 -2.29 54.83
CA ALA A 571 -32.33 -2.82 56.19
C ALA A 571 -31.04 -2.53 57.00
N ASP A 572 -31.21 -2.18 58.27
CA ASP A 572 -30.09 -1.92 59.19
C ASP A 572 -29.56 -3.23 59.77
N TYR A 573 -28.35 -3.59 59.35
CA TYR A 573 -27.61 -4.74 59.87
C TYR A 573 -26.33 -4.26 60.57
N LYS A 574 -25.84 -5.07 61.52
CA LYS A 574 -24.61 -4.78 62.27
C LYS A 574 -23.54 -5.82 61.96
N GLY A 575 -22.27 -5.43 62.13
CA GLY A 575 -21.11 -6.33 61.94
C GLY A 575 -21.07 -6.97 60.56
N ASP A 576 -20.83 -8.29 60.51
CA ASP A 576 -20.65 -9.06 59.27
C ASP A 576 -21.87 -9.03 58.35
N PHE A 577 -23.09 -8.96 58.91
CA PHE A 577 -24.30 -8.85 58.09
C PHE A 577 -24.38 -7.52 57.32
N ASN A 578 -23.82 -6.44 57.87
CA ASN A 578 -23.73 -5.17 57.16
C ASN A 578 -22.72 -5.25 55.99
N LEU A 579 -21.64 -6.02 56.17
CA LEU A 579 -20.67 -6.27 55.11
C LEU A 579 -21.32 -7.05 53.96
N ILE A 580 -22.10 -8.10 54.27
CA ILE A 580 -22.86 -8.87 53.26
C ILE A 580 -23.82 -7.94 52.50
N LYS A 581 -24.60 -7.12 53.22
CA LYS A 581 -25.50 -6.13 52.63
C LYS A 581 -24.77 -5.17 51.70
N ASN A 582 -23.64 -4.61 52.13
CA ASN A 582 -22.88 -3.65 51.33
C ASN A 582 -22.31 -4.28 50.07
N ASN A 583 -21.73 -5.49 50.17
CA ASN A 583 -21.21 -6.22 49.01
C ASN A 583 -22.32 -6.54 48.00
N LEU A 584 -23.50 -6.92 48.50
CA LEU A 584 -24.66 -7.19 47.64
C LEU A 584 -25.23 -5.91 47.01
N ASN A 585 -25.27 -4.79 47.74
CA ASN A 585 -25.65 -3.49 47.17
C ASN A 585 -24.67 -3.02 46.09
N ILE A 586 -23.37 -3.25 46.26
CA ILE A 586 -22.37 -3.00 45.20
C ILE A 586 -22.66 -3.88 43.98
N LEU A 587 -23.00 -5.16 44.17
CA LEU A 587 -23.39 -6.03 43.06
C LEU A 587 -24.65 -5.53 42.33
N ILE A 588 -25.64 -5.04 43.08
CA ILE A 588 -26.87 -4.45 42.52
C ILE A 588 -26.55 -3.21 41.67
N ASP A 589 -25.75 -2.28 42.19
CA ASP A 589 -25.31 -1.08 41.46
C ASP A 589 -24.64 -1.45 40.14
N VAL A 590 -23.70 -2.37 40.23
CA VAL A 590 -22.95 -2.90 39.09
C VAL A 590 -23.86 -3.47 38.02
N MET A 591 -24.86 -4.27 38.42
CA MET A 591 -25.76 -4.89 37.46
C MET A 591 -26.63 -3.82 36.78
N HIS A 592 -27.08 -2.80 37.53
CA HIS A 592 -27.82 -1.68 36.96
C HIS A 592 -27.00 -0.88 35.94
N GLU A 593 -25.75 -0.55 36.29
CA GLU A 593 -24.83 0.16 35.38
C GLU A 593 -24.61 -0.62 34.07
N ILE A 594 -24.37 -1.93 34.16
CA ILE A 594 -24.16 -2.78 32.97
C ILE A 594 -25.43 -2.86 32.12
N THR A 595 -26.61 -2.98 32.74
CA THR A 595 -27.89 -3.03 32.01
C THR A 595 -28.17 -1.73 31.29
N GLN A 596 -28.06 -0.59 31.98
CA GLN A 596 -28.25 0.73 31.38
C GLN A 596 -27.31 0.92 30.20
N PHE A 597 -26.04 0.51 30.35
CA PHE A 597 -25.06 0.61 29.28
C PHE A 597 -25.39 -0.26 28.07
N ALA A 598 -25.87 -1.48 28.30
CA ALA A 598 -26.29 -2.37 27.22
C ALA A 598 -27.52 -1.80 26.48
N GLU A 599 -28.43 -1.12 27.18
CA GLU A 599 -29.57 -0.41 26.58
C GLU A 599 -29.10 0.77 25.72
N GLU A 600 -28.19 1.61 26.23
CA GLU A 600 -27.66 2.75 25.46
C GLU A 600 -26.89 2.30 24.21
N MET A 601 -26.16 1.19 24.29
CA MET A 601 -25.51 0.58 23.12
C MET A 601 -26.52 0.03 22.11
N ALA A 602 -27.60 -0.59 22.59
CA ALA A 602 -28.67 -1.10 21.73
C ALA A 602 -29.43 0.04 21.02
N ASP A 603 -29.52 1.21 21.67
CA ASP A 603 -30.04 2.45 21.09
C ASP A 603 -29.07 3.13 20.11
N GLY A 604 -27.90 2.52 19.86
CA GLY A 604 -26.94 2.94 18.85
C GLY A 604 -25.90 3.94 19.36
N ASP A 605 -25.81 4.21 20.66
CA ASP A 605 -24.78 5.08 21.21
C ASP A 605 -23.44 4.34 21.38
N LEU A 606 -22.51 4.57 20.46
CA LEU A 606 -21.15 4.01 20.50
C LEU A 606 -20.11 5.03 20.96
N THR A 607 -20.54 6.17 21.52
CA THR A 607 -19.66 7.22 22.04
C THR A 607 -19.24 6.99 23.49
N LEU A 608 -19.92 6.07 24.16
CA LEU A 608 -19.77 5.84 25.59
C LEU A 608 -18.50 5.04 25.89
N ALA A 609 -17.73 5.51 26.88
CA ALA A 609 -16.54 4.83 27.39
C ALA A 609 -16.81 4.27 28.79
N MET A 610 -16.74 2.94 28.97
CA MET A 610 -16.88 2.35 30.30
C MET A 610 -15.57 2.42 31.06
N GLN A 611 -15.65 2.88 32.31
CA GLN A 611 -14.54 2.80 33.24
C GLN A 611 -14.45 1.39 33.84
N GLU A 612 -13.32 0.72 33.65
CA GLU A 612 -13.06 -0.57 34.28
C GLU A 612 -12.98 -0.41 35.80
N ARG A 613 -13.72 -1.25 36.54
CA ARG A 613 -13.75 -1.17 38.02
C ARG A 613 -12.51 -1.83 38.65
N SER A 614 -11.88 -2.75 37.92
CA SER A 614 -10.62 -3.37 38.29
C SER A 614 -9.98 -4.00 37.06
N ASP A 615 -8.68 -4.26 37.10
CA ASP A 615 -7.93 -4.95 36.04
C ASP A 615 -8.46 -6.37 35.72
N ARG A 616 -9.34 -6.92 36.58
CA ARG A 616 -9.95 -8.26 36.42
C ARG A 616 -11.38 -8.19 35.91
N ASP A 617 -11.89 -7.01 35.60
CA ASP A 617 -13.26 -6.78 35.13
C ASP A 617 -13.44 -7.18 33.66
N LYS A 618 -13.36 -8.49 33.41
CA LYS A 618 -13.42 -9.05 32.06
C LYS A 618 -14.70 -8.70 31.30
N LEU A 619 -15.80 -8.47 32.01
CA LEU A 619 -17.07 -8.13 31.39
C LEU A 619 -17.02 -6.72 30.79
N LEU A 620 -16.63 -5.70 31.58
CA LEU A 620 -16.49 -4.34 31.05
C LEU A 620 -15.37 -4.25 29.99
N GLN A 621 -14.26 -4.98 30.16
CA GLN A 621 -13.22 -5.08 29.14
C GLN A 621 -13.75 -5.63 27.80
N ALA A 622 -14.57 -6.70 27.85
CA ALA A 622 -15.18 -7.28 26.66
C ALA A 622 -16.19 -6.34 26.00
N LEU A 623 -17.03 -5.66 26.80
CA LEU A 623 -17.99 -4.67 26.30
C LEU A 623 -17.28 -3.46 25.67
N ASN A 624 -16.20 -2.95 26.28
CA ASN A 624 -15.39 -1.86 25.73
C ASN A 624 -14.75 -2.27 24.40
N THR A 625 -14.22 -3.50 24.34
CA THR A 625 -13.66 -4.06 23.10
C THR A 625 -14.72 -4.18 22.02
N MET A 626 -15.94 -4.59 22.38
CA MET A 626 -17.07 -4.69 21.45
C MET A 626 -17.46 -3.31 20.88
N ILE A 627 -17.60 -2.27 21.72
CA ILE A 627 -17.87 -0.91 21.23
C ILE A 627 -16.77 -0.44 20.31
N LYS A 628 -15.51 -0.59 20.72
CA LYS A 628 -14.38 -0.19 19.88
C LYS A 628 -14.45 -0.84 18.51
N LYS A 629 -14.73 -2.15 18.45
CA LYS A 629 -14.84 -2.88 17.18
C LYS A 629 -16.05 -2.47 16.36
N LEU A 630 -17.20 -2.20 17.00
CA LEU A 630 -18.40 -1.71 16.31
C LEU A 630 -18.19 -0.30 15.76
N ASN A 631 -17.57 0.59 16.54
CA ASN A 631 -17.22 1.96 16.14
C ASN A 631 -16.22 1.95 14.96
N GLU A 632 -15.14 1.15 15.03
CA GLU A 632 -14.20 0.93 13.91
C GLU A 632 -14.92 0.44 12.64
N THR A 633 -15.84 -0.52 12.80
CA THR A 633 -16.61 -1.10 11.68
C THR A 633 -17.55 -0.05 11.07
N VAL A 634 -18.36 0.62 11.89
CA VAL A 634 -19.30 1.67 11.47
C VAL A 634 -18.58 2.81 10.76
N THR A 635 -17.44 3.26 11.30
CA THR A 635 -16.60 4.29 10.68
C THR A 635 -16.06 3.82 9.33
N SER A 636 -15.59 2.58 9.23
CA SER A 636 -15.10 2.00 7.98
C SER A 636 -16.19 1.94 6.91
N VAL A 637 -17.42 1.53 7.28
CA VAL A 637 -18.53 1.47 6.31
C VAL A 637 -18.99 2.88 5.91
N LYS A 638 -18.98 3.86 6.84
CA LYS A 638 -19.25 5.27 6.51
C LYS A 638 -18.25 5.80 5.47
N LEU A 639 -16.95 5.60 5.70
CA LEU A 639 -15.90 5.98 4.75
C LEU A 639 -16.06 5.27 3.39
N ALA A 640 -16.37 3.97 3.40
CA ALA A 640 -16.63 3.23 2.17
C ALA A 640 -17.84 3.78 1.40
N ALA A 641 -18.93 4.13 2.09
CA ALA A 641 -20.11 4.73 1.47
C ALA A 641 -19.79 6.11 0.88
N ASP A 642 -19.05 6.96 1.58
CA ASP A 642 -18.63 8.28 1.07
C ASP A 642 -17.70 8.15 -0.16
N ASN A 643 -16.83 7.15 -0.18
CA ASN A 643 -16.02 6.80 -1.35
C ASN A 643 -16.88 6.33 -2.53
N VAL A 644 -17.89 5.48 -2.30
CA VAL A 644 -18.83 5.03 -3.35
C VAL A 644 -19.63 6.21 -3.90
N ALA A 645 -20.10 7.13 -3.04
CA ALA A 645 -20.81 8.33 -3.50
C ALA A 645 -19.93 9.21 -4.40
N SER A 646 -18.70 9.47 -3.95
CA SER A 646 -17.74 10.27 -4.71
C SER A 646 -17.35 9.60 -6.03
N GLY A 647 -17.09 8.28 -6.00
CA GLY A 647 -16.80 7.50 -7.20
C GLY A 647 -17.97 7.47 -8.20
N SER A 648 -19.21 7.38 -7.70
CA SER A 648 -20.42 7.43 -8.53
C SER A 648 -20.58 8.78 -9.24
N GLN A 649 -20.25 9.88 -8.55
CA GLN A 649 -20.28 11.23 -9.12
C GLN A 649 -19.21 11.39 -10.22
N SER A 650 -17.98 10.93 -9.97
CA SER A 650 -16.92 10.91 -10.98
C SER A 650 -17.33 10.08 -12.19
N MET A 651 -17.87 8.88 -11.97
CA MET A 651 -18.33 8.00 -13.04
C MET A 651 -19.48 8.62 -13.86
N SER A 652 -20.39 9.38 -13.22
CA SER A 652 -21.46 10.12 -13.91
C SER A 652 -20.89 11.25 -14.78
N SER A 653 -19.87 11.95 -14.29
CA SER A 653 -19.18 12.97 -15.08
C SER A 653 -18.44 12.38 -16.28
N SER A 654 -17.76 11.24 -16.09
CA SER A 654 -17.11 10.49 -17.18
C SER A 654 -18.12 9.99 -18.21
N ALA A 655 -19.32 9.58 -17.78
CA ALA A 655 -20.38 9.12 -18.68
C ALA A 655 -20.90 10.27 -19.55
N THR A 656 -21.08 11.44 -18.94
CA THR A 656 -21.49 12.65 -19.66
C THR A 656 -20.43 13.06 -20.68
N GLN A 657 -19.15 13.05 -20.29
CA GLN A 657 -18.04 13.38 -21.17
C GLN A 657 -17.90 12.37 -22.32
N MET A 658 -18.05 11.08 -22.05
CA MET A 658 -18.01 10.03 -23.07
C MET A 658 -19.18 10.14 -24.04
N SER A 659 -20.39 10.45 -23.55
CA SER A 659 -21.57 10.70 -24.38
C SER A 659 -21.38 11.91 -25.31
N GLN A 660 -20.81 13.00 -24.78
CA GLN A 660 -20.47 14.16 -25.60
C GLN A 660 -19.39 13.84 -26.62
N GLY A 661 -18.31 13.16 -26.21
CA GLY A 661 -17.24 12.73 -27.10
C GLY A 661 -17.74 11.81 -28.22
N ALA A 662 -18.64 10.87 -27.93
CA ALA A 662 -19.27 10.02 -28.93
C ALA A 662 -20.09 10.85 -29.95
N THR A 663 -20.78 11.89 -29.51
CA THR A 663 -21.53 12.79 -30.40
C THR A 663 -20.59 13.60 -31.31
N GLU A 664 -19.49 14.11 -30.77
CA GLU A 664 -18.47 14.83 -31.53
C GLU A 664 -17.75 13.90 -32.52
N GLN A 665 -17.43 12.67 -32.11
CA GLN A 665 -16.87 11.64 -32.99
C GLN A 665 -17.83 11.25 -34.11
N ALA A 666 -19.13 11.15 -33.85
CA ALA A 666 -20.14 10.88 -34.87
C ALA A 666 -20.12 11.97 -35.97
N ALA A 667 -20.09 13.24 -35.57
CA ALA A 667 -20.01 14.35 -36.51
C ALA A 667 -18.73 14.33 -37.35
N ALA A 668 -17.58 14.07 -36.71
CA ALA A 668 -16.31 13.95 -37.41
C ALA A 668 -16.28 12.75 -38.38
N ALA A 669 -16.89 11.62 -38.01
CA ALA A 669 -17.00 10.44 -38.85
C ALA A 669 -17.92 10.69 -40.06
N GLU A 670 -19.04 11.40 -39.90
CA GLU A 670 -19.91 11.82 -41.01
C GLU A 670 -19.17 12.74 -42.00
N GLU A 671 -18.42 13.72 -41.50
CA GLU A 671 -17.65 14.64 -42.33
C GLU A 671 -16.51 13.92 -43.07
N ALA A 672 -15.80 13.03 -42.39
CA ALA A 672 -14.77 12.18 -42.98
C ALA A 672 -15.37 11.27 -44.06
N SER A 673 -16.52 10.64 -43.80
CA SER A 673 -17.21 9.79 -44.77
C SER A 673 -17.58 10.58 -46.04
N SER A 674 -18.17 11.77 -45.89
CA SER A 674 -18.51 12.64 -47.02
C SER A 674 -17.28 13.05 -47.83
N SER A 675 -16.19 13.39 -47.14
CA SER A 675 -14.91 13.73 -47.78
C SER A 675 -14.32 12.54 -48.54
N MET A 676 -14.42 11.33 -47.99
CA MET A 676 -13.99 10.10 -48.65
C MET A 676 -14.85 9.75 -49.87
N GLU A 677 -16.16 9.96 -49.81
CA GLU A 677 -17.04 9.79 -50.98
C GLU A 677 -16.66 10.76 -52.11
N GLN A 678 -16.41 12.03 -51.78
CA GLN A 678 -15.95 13.02 -52.75
C GLN A 678 -14.57 12.66 -53.32
N MET A 679 -13.67 12.16 -52.47
CA MET A 679 -12.34 11.71 -52.89
C MET A 679 -12.43 10.51 -53.83
N ALA A 680 -13.28 9.52 -53.52
CA ALA A 680 -13.53 8.36 -54.36
C ALA A 680 -13.99 8.78 -55.77
N ALA A 681 -14.90 9.77 -55.85
CA ALA A 681 -15.37 10.32 -57.11
C ALA A 681 -14.23 11.00 -57.90
N ASN A 682 -13.40 11.81 -57.24
CA ASN A 682 -12.27 12.48 -57.88
C ASN A 682 -11.19 11.50 -58.37
N ILE A 683 -10.87 10.48 -57.57
CA ILE A 683 -9.91 9.43 -57.95
C ILE A 683 -10.42 8.67 -59.18
N LYS A 684 -11.71 8.31 -59.19
CA LYS A 684 -12.33 7.66 -60.35
C LYS A 684 -12.24 8.53 -61.60
N GLN A 685 -12.55 9.82 -61.46
CA GLN A 685 -12.45 10.77 -62.56
C GLN A 685 -11.00 10.94 -63.06
N ASN A 686 -10.01 10.95 -62.15
CA ASN A 686 -8.59 11.01 -62.51
C ASN A 686 -8.15 9.76 -63.27
N ALA A 687 -8.59 8.57 -62.86
CA ALA A 687 -8.33 7.33 -63.59
C ALA A 687 -8.92 7.39 -65.01
N ASP A 688 -10.18 7.84 -65.16
CA ASP A 688 -10.83 7.98 -66.47
C ASP A 688 -10.09 9.00 -67.36
N ASN A 689 -9.69 10.15 -66.79
CA ASN A 689 -8.91 11.18 -67.49
C ASN A 689 -7.53 10.67 -67.92
N ALA A 690 -6.85 9.89 -67.07
CA ALA A 690 -5.56 9.27 -67.39
C ALA A 690 -5.72 8.31 -68.58
N ILE A 691 -6.68 7.38 -68.53
CA ILE A 691 -6.96 6.44 -69.63
C ILE A 691 -7.25 7.19 -70.95
N GLN A 692 -8.03 8.28 -70.89
CA GLN A 692 -8.31 9.08 -72.07
C GLN A 692 -7.07 9.81 -72.61
N THR A 693 -6.23 10.34 -71.73
CA THR A 693 -5.01 11.07 -72.10
C THR A 693 -3.95 10.13 -72.67
N GLU A 694 -3.81 8.93 -72.11
CA GLU A 694 -2.96 7.86 -72.62
C GLU A 694 -3.32 7.54 -74.08
N LYS A 695 -4.62 7.35 -74.36
CA LYS A 695 -5.11 7.06 -75.71
C LYS A 695 -4.77 8.18 -76.70
N ILE A 696 -4.86 9.44 -76.25
CA ILE A 696 -4.48 10.61 -77.07
C ILE A 696 -2.97 10.64 -77.31
N ALA A 697 -2.16 10.35 -76.31
CA ALA A 697 -0.70 10.30 -76.43
C ALA A 697 -0.25 9.20 -77.40
N ILE A 698 -0.79 7.98 -77.27
CA ILE A 698 -0.51 6.87 -78.19
C ILE A 698 -0.87 7.25 -79.63
N LYS A 699 -2.05 7.85 -79.84
CA LYS A 699 -2.46 8.33 -81.17
C LYS A 699 -1.52 9.43 -81.69
N SER A 700 -1.13 10.38 -80.85
CA SER A 700 -0.23 11.48 -81.24
C SER A 700 1.16 10.98 -81.61
N ALA A 701 1.69 9.98 -80.91
CA ALA A 701 2.94 9.31 -81.26
C ALA A 701 2.84 8.63 -82.64
N GLN A 702 1.68 8.03 -82.95
CA GLN A 702 1.42 7.42 -84.25
C GLN A 702 1.34 8.47 -85.38
N ASP A 703 0.60 9.56 -85.17
CA ASP A 703 0.46 10.66 -86.13
C ASP A 703 1.82 11.36 -86.39
N ALA A 704 2.64 11.54 -85.34
CA ALA A 704 3.99 12.08 -85.45
C ALA A 704 4.94 11.13 -86.21
N ARG A 705 4.80 9.80 -86.01
CA ARG A 705 5.55 8.78 -86.76
C ARG A 705 5.18 8.78 -88.24
N GLU A 706 3.90 8.95 -88.57
CA GLU A 706 3.43 9.08 -89.96
C GLU A 706 3.93 10.39 -90.60
N SER A 707 3.86 11.50 -89.87
CA SER A 707 4.42 12.79 -90.30
C SER A 707 5.93 12.70 -90.57
N GLY A 708 6.69 12.01 -89.72
CA GLY A 708 8.12 11.77 -89.92
C GLY A 708 8.43 10.99 -91.20
N LYS A 709 7.59 10.01 -91.57
CA LYS A 709 7.71 9.29 -92.85
C LYS A 709 7.48 10.20 -94.04
N ALA A 710 6.47 11.08 -93.98
CA ALA A 710 6.18 12.04 -95.05
C ALA A 710 7.33 13.05 -95.23
N VAL A 711 7.93 13.53 -94.14
CA VAL A 711 9.12 14.39 -94.17
C VAL A 711 10.31 13.65 -94.78
N ALA A 712 10.56 12.40 -94.39
CA ALA A 712 11.64 11.59 -94.97
C ALA A 712 11.46 11.35 -96.48
N GLN A 713 10.23 11.12 -96.94
CA GLN A 713 9.92 11.04 -98.37
C GLN A 713 10.18 12.37 -99.09
N THR A 714 9.86 13.50 -98.46
CA THR A 714 10.11 14.84 -99.00
C THR A 714 11.61 15.13 -99.12
N VAL A 715 12.41 14.79 -98.10
CA VAL A 715 13.89 14.88 -98.15
C VAL A 715 14.44 14.09 -99.34
N LYS A 716 13.98 12.84 -99.51
CA LYS A 716 14.40 11.99 -100.64
C LYS A 716 14.05 12.61 -102.00
N ALA A 717 12.84 13.13 -102.16
CA ALA A 717 12.41 13.80 -103.39
C ALA A 717 13.25 15.04 -103.68
N MET A 718 13.56 15.85 -102.66
CA MET A 718 14.41 17.04 -102.81
C MET A 718 15.86 16.68 -103.16
N GLN A 719 16.42 15.63 -102.57
CA GLN A 719 17.76 15.12 -102.95
C GLN A 719 17.80 14.69 -104.43
N ASP A 720 16.73 14.07 -104.91
CA ASP A 720 16.62 13.70 -106.33
C ASP A 720 16.47 14.93 -107.24
N ILE A 721 15.74 15.97 -106.81
CA ILE A 721 15.68 17.27 -107.50
C ILE A 721 17.07 17.89 -107.59
N THR A 722 17.83 17.97 -106.48
CA THR A 722 19.19 18.51 -106.45
C THR A 722 20.10 17.79 -107.45
N LYS A 723 20.06 16.45 -107.51
CA LYS A 723 20.82 15.66 -108.50
C LYS A 723 20.45 16.02 -109.94
N LYS A 724 19.15 16.19 -110.24
CA LYS A 724 18.69 16.54 -111.58
C LYS A 724 19.09 17.97 -111.96
N ILE A 725 19.00 18.92 -111.03
CA ILE A 725 19.39 20.30 -111.26
C ILE A 725 20.90 20.45 -111.45
N SER A 726 21.73 19.67 -110.76
CA SER A 726 23.18 19.63 -111.00
C SER A 726 23.52 19.18 -112.44
N ILE A 727 22.75 18.22 -113.00
CA ILE A 727 22.88 17.84 -114.41
C ILE A 727 22.47 19.00 -115.33
N VAL A 728 21.38 19.72 -115.01
CA VAL A 728 20.93 20.88 -115.79
C VAL A 728 21.96 22.01 -115.76
N GLU A 729 22.59 22.27 -114.62
CA GLU A 729 23.68 23.23 -114.45
C GLU A 729 24.88 22.88 -115.35
N GLU A 730 25.26 21.59 -115.36
CA GLU A 730 26.35 21.09 -116.21
C GLU A 730 26.02 21.18 -117.70
N ILE A 731 24.78 20.85 -118.10
CA ILE A 731 24.31 21.04 -119.49
C ILE A 731 24.36 22.52 -119.87
N ALA A 732 23.93 23.42 -118.99
CA ALA A 732 23.97 24.87 -119.22
C ALA A 732 25.43 25.35 -119.39
N ARG A 733 26.36 24.88 -118.55
CA ARG A 733 27.79 25.16 -118.68
C ARG A 733 28.38 24.64 -119.99
N GLN A 734 28.07 23.41 -120.38
CA GLN A 734 28.50 22.82 -121.65
C GLN A 734 27.93 23.60 -122.84
N THR A 735 26.66 24.00 -122.77
CA THR A 735 25.99 24.82 -123.80
C THR A 735 26.64 26.19 -123.90
N HIS A 736 26.99 26.81 -122.77
CA HIS A 736 27.75 28.06 -122.72
C HIS A 736 29.12 27.91 -123.42
N MET A 737 29.86 26.83 -123.16
CA MET A 737 31.15 26.56 -123.83
C MET A 737 31.01 26.29 -125.34
N LEU A 738 29.99 25.53 -125.75
CA LEU A 738 29.68 25.26 -127.16
C LEU A 738 29.31 26.56 -127.91
N SER A 739 28.49 27.39 -127.29
CA SER A 739 28.08 28.69 -127.85
C SER A 739 29.25 29.68 -127.93
N LEU A 740 30.19 29.63 -126.99
CA LEU A 740 31.43 30.41 -127.03
C LEU A 740 32.30 29.99 -128.22
N ASN A 741 32.48 28.68 -128.42
CA ASN A 741 33.20 28.14 -129.58
C ASN A 741 32.51 28.52 -130.90
N ALA A 742 31.18 28.43 -130.96
CA ALA A 742 30.39 28.84 -132.13
C ALA A 742 30.49 30.36 -132.41
N THR A 743 30.55 31.20 -131.37
CA THR A 743 30.75 32.65 -131.48
C THR A 743 32.15 32.97 -132.03
N ILE A 744 33.18 32.25 -131.58
CA ILE A 744 34.56 32.38 -132.08
C ILE A 744 34.66 31.96 -133.54
N GLU A 745 34.06 30.83 -133.92
CA GLU A 745 34.09 30.35 -135.31
C GLU A 745 33.27 31.26 -136.24
N ALA A 746 32.15 31.82 -135.76
CA ALA A 746 31.38 32.85 -136.45
C ALA A 746 32.18 34.16 -136.64
N ALA A 747 32.98 34.58 -135.66
CA ALA A 747 33.88 35.74 -135.79
C ALA A 747 35.01 35.49 -136.81
N LYS A 748 35.50 34.25 -136.90
CA LYS A 748 36.49 33.79 -137.90
C LYS A 748 35.97 33.86 -139.35
N ALA A 749 34.67 33.63 -139.54
CA ALA A 749 34.00 33.65 -140.85
C ALA A 749 33.60 35.06 -141.36
N GLN A 750 33.98 36.14 -140.65
CA GLN A 750 33.76 37.55 -141.04
C GLN A 750 32.30 37.87 -141.48
N GLU A 751 32.07 38.34 -142.72
CA GLU A 751 30.74 38.75 -143.20
C GLU A 751 29.74 37.58 -143.30
N TYR A 752 30.20 36.35 -143.54
CA TYR A 752 29.34 35.16 -143.68
C TYR A 752 28.93 34.56 -142.32
N GLY A 753 29.59 34.94 -141.22
CA GLY A 753 29.32 34.45 -139.86
C GLY A 753 28.40 35.33 -139.02
N LYS A 754 28.05 36.55 -139.47
CA LYS A 754 27.30 37.55 -138.68
C LYS A 754 25.97 37.02 -138.13
N GLY A 755 25.20 36.27 -138.92
CA GLY A 755 23.92 35.68 -138.47
C GLY A 755 24.08 34.55 -137.45
N PHE A 756 25.09 33.69 -137.65
CA PHE A 756 25.42 32.60 -136.71
C PHE A 756 25.97 33.12 -135.39
N GLY A 757 26.76 34.21 -135.43
CA GLY A 757 27.32 34.85 -134.23
C GLY A 757 26.25 35.43 -133.32
N VAL A 758 25.19 36.04 -133.88
CA VAL A 758 24.06 36.55 -133.09
C VAL A 758 23.32 35.41 -132.39
N VAL A 759 22.99 34.33 -133.11
CA VAL A 759 22.34 33.14 -132.52
C VAL A 759 23.23 32.49 -131.46
N ALA A 760 24.54 32.38 -131.70
CA ALA A 760 25.48 31.84 -130.71
C ALA A 760 25.58 32.73 -129.45
N SER A 761 25.55 34.06 -129.59
CA SER A 761 25.52 34.98 -128.44
C SER A 761 24.20 34.91 -127.65
N GLU A 762 23.07 34.68 -128.32
CA GLU A 762 21.77 34.50 -127.68
C GLU A 762 21.70 33.15 -126.94
N VAL A 763 22.21 32.07 -127.55
CA VAL A 763 22.34 30.75 -126.91
C VAL A 763 23.28 30.83 -125.71
N ARG A 764 24.36 31.62 -125.80
CA ARG A 764 25.27 31.88 -124.69
C ARG A 764 24.56 32.58 -123.53
N SER A 765 23.82 33.65 -123.82
CA SER A 765 23.06 34.39 -122.80
C SER A 765 21.97 33.52 -122.16
N LEU A 766 21.27 32.71 -122.95
CA LEU A 766 20.27 31.76 -122.44
C LEU A 766 20.90 30.68 -121.55
N ALA A 767 22.05 30.15 -121.95
CA ALA A 767 22.80 29.16 -121.17
C ALA A 767 23.33 29.75 -119.85
N GLU A 768 23.82 31.00 -119.85
CA GLU A 768 24.25 31.72 -118.64
C GLU A 768 23.07 31.98 -117.68
N ARG A 769 21.90 32.36 -118.22
CA ARG A 769 20.66 32.50 -117.44
C ARG A 769 20.19 31.16 -116.86
N ALA A 770 20.23 30.09 -117.66
CA ALA A 770 19.85 28.74 -117.22
C ALA A 770 20.81 28.21 -116.14
N GLN A 771 22.11 28.47 -116.28
CA GLN A 771 23.12 28.11 -115.27
C GLN A 771 22.87 28.86 -113.96
N THR A 772 22.64 30.17 -114.02
CA THR A 772 22.35 30.99 -112.83
C THR A 772 21.09 30.50 -112.12
N ALA A 773 20.02 30.21 -112.87
CA ALA A 773 18.79 29.66 -112.30
C ALA A 773 18.98 28.26 -111.71
N ALA A 774 19.78 27.40 -112.33
CA ALA A 774 20.09 26.07 -111.82
C ALA A 774 20.88 26.15 -110.49
N VAL A 775 21.88 27.03 -110.39
CA VAL A 775 22.63 27.29 -109.15
C VAL A 775 21.69 27.77 -108.03
N GLU A 776 20.76 28.68 -108.34
CA GLU A 776 19.80 29.20 -107.36
C GLU A 776 18.83 28.12 -106.88
N ILE A 777 18.27 27.30 -107.79
CA ILE A 777 17.41 26.16 -107.42
C ILE A 777 18.19 25.14 -106.59
N ASN A 778 19.44 24.85 -106.94
CA ASN A 778 20.31 23.93 -106.21
C ASN A 778 20.53 24.41 -104.77
N ARG A 779 20.82 25.71 -104.60
CA ARG A 779 20.94 26.33 -103.26
C ARG A 779 19.64 26.18 -102.46
N VAL A 780 18.50 26.58 -103.02
CA VAL A 780 17.19 26.52 -102.33
C VAL A 780 16.78 25.08 -102.01
N ALA A 781 17.07 24.11 -102.89
CA ALA A 781 16.82 22.71 -102.66
C ALA A 781 17.68 22.14 -101.52
N ASN A 782 18.97 22.48 -101.47
CA ASN A 782 19.85 22.10 -100.36
C ASN A 782 19.41 22.73 -99.03
N ASP A 783 19.07 24.03 -99.02
CA ASP A 783 18.53 24.70 -97.83
C ASP A 783 17.23 24.01 -97.35
N SER A 784 16.35 23.61 -98.28
CA SER A 784 15.10 22.90 -97.98
C SER A 784 15.34 21.48 -97.43
N ILE A 785 16.35 20.76 -97.97
CA ILE A 785 16.78 19.46 -97.46
C ILE A 785 17.24 19.61 -96.01
N THR A 786 18.10 20.58 -95.70
CA THR A 786 18.60 20.80 -94.34
C THR A 786 17.46 21.11 -93.36
N VAL A 787 16.47 21.92 -93.74
CA VAL A 787 15.30 22.22 -92.90
C VAL A 787 14.43 20.97 -92.69
N ALA A 788 14.18 20.19 -93.74
CA ALA A 788 13.37 18.99 -93.67
C ALA A 788 14.07 17.85 -92.89
N GLU A 789 15.38 17.69 -93.02
CA GLU A 789 16.18 16.76 -92.20
C GLU A 789 16.11 17.14 -90.73
N LYS A 790 16.25 18.44 -90.40
CA LYS A 790 16.11 18.93 -89.02
C LYS A 790 14.70 18.70 -88.47
N ALA A 791 13.66 18.90 -89.27
CA ALA A 791 12.28 18.57 -88.90
C ALA A 791 12.07 17.06 -88.66
N GLY A 792 12.67 16.22 -89.50
CA GLY A 792 12.65 14.76 -89.33
C GLY A 792 13.39 14.31 -88.06
N GLU A 793 14.52 14.93 -87.73
CA GLU A 793 15.27 14.67 -86.50
C GLU A 793 14.45 15.06 -85.25
N MET A 794 13.78 16.22 -85.27
CA MET A 794 12.88 16.63 -84.18
C MET A 794 11.73 15.64 -83.99
N LEU A 795 11.09 15.18 -85.07
CA LEU A 795 10.03 14.16 -84.99
C LEU A 795 10.57 12.81 -84.48
N SER A 796 11.81 12.44 -84.86
CA SER A 796 12.44 11.20 -84.38
C SER A 796 12.73 11.21 -82.88
N ARG A 797 12.92 12.40 -82.26
CA ARG A 797 13.04 12.54 -80.80
C ARG A 797 11.68 12.67 -80.12
N LEU A 798 10.75 13.39 -80.73
CA LEU A 798 9.42 13.65 -80.18
C LEU A 798 8.57 12.38 -80.02
N VAL A 799 8.66 11.42 -80.95
CA VAL A 799 7.87 10.18 -80.88
C VAL A 799 8.18 9.38 -79.59
N PRO A 800 9.46 9.07 -79.27
CA PRO A 800 9.81 8.48 -77.98
C PRO A 800 9.31 9.27 -76.76
N ASP A 801 9.40 10.60 -76.78
CA ASP A 801 8.97 11.44 -75.65
C ASP A 801 7.45 11.34 -75.42
N ILE A 802 6.65 11.32 -76.49
CA ILE A 802 5.19 11.13 -76.40
C ILE A 802 4.86 9.71 -75.90
N GLN A 803 5.61 8.69 -76.32
CA GLN A 803 5.42 7.32 -75.82
C GLN A 803 5.74 7.21 -74.32
N LYS A 804 6.83 7.84 -73.87
CA LYS A 804 7.19 7.91 -72.45
C LYS A 804 6.13 8.67 -71.65
N THR A 805 5.53 9.71 -72.23
CA THR A 805 4.38 10.41 -71.63
C THR A 805 3.17 9.48 -71.46
N ALA A 806 2.89 8.61 -72.45
CA ALA A 806 1.82 7.62 -72.33
C ALA A 806 2.09 6.58 -71.23
N GLU A 807 3.33 6.11 -71.10
CA GLU A 807 3.75 5.19 -70.03
C GLU A 807 3.55 5.81 -68.64
N LEU A 808 3.97 7.06 -68.44
CA LEU A 808 3.75 7.77 -67.17
C LEU A 808 2.25 7.95 -66.85
N ILE A 809 1.41 8.15 -67.87
CA ILE A 809 -0.05 8.24 -67.68
C ILE A 809 -0.65 6.88 -67.29
N GLN A 810 -0.12 5.76 -67.81
CA GLN A 810 -0.52 4.43 -67.36
C GLN A 810 -0.20 4.23 -65.87
N GLU A 811 0.96 4.68 -65.41
CA GLU A 811 1.34 4.65 -63.99
C GLU A 811 0.35 5.45 -63.14
N ILE A 812 -0.07 6.64 -63.60
CA ILE A 812 -1.11 7.46 -62.92
C ILE A 812 -2.44 6.70 -62.84
N SER A 813 -2.85 6.02 -63.92
CA SER A 813 -4.09 5.22 -63.92
C SER A 813 -3.99 4.02 -62.97
N ALA A 814 -2.84 3.35 -62.90
CA ALA A 814 -2.61 2.25 -61.97
C ALA A 814 -2.68 2.75 -60.51
N ALA A 815 -1.95 3.83 -60.20
CA ALA A 815 -1.96 4.46 -58.89
C ALA A 815 -3.37 4.95 -58.49
N SER A 816 -4.14 5.52 -59.43
CA SER A 816 -5.51 5.97 -59.16
C SER A 816 -6.45 4.79 -58.84
N ASN A 817 -6.29 3.64 -59.51
CA ASN A 817 -7.07 2.44 -59.17
C ASN A 817 -6.71 1.88 -57.78
N GLU A 818 -5.43 1.92 -57.42
CA GLU A 818 -4.97 1.53 -56.08
C GLU A 818 -5.51 2.48 -55.00
N GLN A 819 -5.45 3.80 -55.22
CA GLN A 819 -6.07 4.81 -54.36
C GLN A 819 -7.58 4.61 -54.22
N SER A 820 -8.27 4.20 -55.29
CA SER A 820 -9.71 3.88 -55.22
C SER A 820 -9.98 2.68 -54.30
N SER A 821 -9.10 1.68 -54.32
CA SER A 821 -9.19 0.53 -53.41
C SER A 821 -8.91 0.95 -51.97
N GLY A 822 -7.86 1.75 -51.74
CA GLY A 822 -7.54 2.31 -50.42
C GLY A 822 -8.68 3.15 -49.85
N THR A 823 -9.31 3.99 -50.67
CA THR A 823 -10.49 4.79 -50.29
C THR A 823 -11.66 3.90 -49.84
N SER A 824 -11.91 2.78 -50.53
CA SER A 824 -12.94 1.81 -50.14
C SER A 824 -12.64 1.15 -48.80
N GLN A 825 -11.37 0.84 -48.52
CA GLN A 825 -10.95 0.30 -47.22
C GLN A 825 -11.10 1.33 -46.10
N ILE A 826 -10.70 2.58 -46.34
CA ILE A 826 -10.89 3.68 -45.38
C ILE A 826 -12.38 3.85 -45.07
N ASN A 827 -13.26 3.79 -46.08
CA ASN A 827 -14.70 3.92 -45.85
C ASN A 827 -15.26 2.77 -44.98
N LYS A 828 -14.75 1.54 -45.14
CA LYS A 828 -15.09 0.42 -44.23
C LYS A 828 -14.59 0.67 -42.82
N ALA A 829 -13.39 1.21 -42.65
CA ALA A 829 -12.88 1.57 -41.33
C ALA A 829 -13.72 2.67 -40.66
N ILE A 830 -14.22 3.65 -41.43
CA ILE A 830 -15.15 4.67 -40.93
C ILE A 830 -16.49 4.03 -40.50
N GLN A 831 -17.01 3.04 -41.23
CA GLN A 831 -18.20 2.29 -40.82
C GLN A 831 -17.98 1.50 -39.52
N GLN A 832 -16.81 0.89 -39.34
CA GLN A 832 -16.47 0.22 -38.08
C GLN A 832 -16.32 1.21 -36.93
N LEU A 833 -15.76 2.39 -37.21
CA LEU A 833 -15.67 3.48 -36.25
C LEU A 833 -17.06 3.97 -35.81
N ASP A 834 -18.05 4.02 -36.72
CA ASP A 834 -19.45 4.31 -36.38
C ASP A 834 -20.05 3.28 -35.40
N GLU A 835 -19.77 1.98 -35.59
CA GLU A 835 -20.20 0.95 -34.64
C GLU A 835 -19.61 1.18 -33.23
N VAL A 836 -18.32 1.52 -33.15
CA VAL A 836 -17.65 1.85 -31.88
C VAL A 836 -18.25 3.12 -31.25
N ILE A 837 -18.57 4.14 -32.05
CA ILE A 837 -19.22 5.37 -31.56
C ILE A 837 -20.59 5.05 -30.95
N GLN A 838 -21.41 4.23 -31.62
CA GLN A 838 -22.70 3.81 -31.09
C GLN A 838 -22.55 3.00 -29.79
N GLN A 839 -21.54 2.12 -29.73
CA GLN A 839 -21.22 1.37 -28.52
C GLN A 839 -20.78 2.28 -27.37
N ASN A 840 -19.97 3.30 -27.64
CA ASN A 840 -19.56 4.29 -26.64
C ASN A 840 -20.77 5.08 -26.11
N ALA A 841 -21.71 5.46 -26.99
CA ALA A 841 -22.95 6.11 -26.58
C ALA A 841 -23.79 5.21 -25.66
N SER A 842 -24.01 3.94 -26.05
CA SER A 842 -24.74 2.96 -25.24
C SER A 842 -24.06 2.72 -23.88
N THR A 843 -22.73 2.55 -23.88
CA THR A 843 -21.95 2.32 -22.66
C THR A 843 -22.01 3.54 -21.74
N SER A 844 -22.08 4.76 -22.30
CA SER A 844 -22.25 5.99 -21.53
C SER A 844 -23.59 6.03 -20.82
N GLU A 845 -24.68 5.62 -21.49
CA GLU A 845 -26.01 5.54 -20.88
C GLU A 845 -26.04 4.49 -19.76
N GLU A 846 -25.46 3.30 -19.97
CA GLU A 846 -25.36 2.26 -18.95
C GLU A 846 -24.52 2.72 -17.74
N MET A 847 -23.42 3.41 -18.00
CA MET A 847 -22.54 3.94 -16.96
C MET A 847 -23.26 5.02 -16.13
N ALA A 848 -24.02 5.91 -16.77
CA ALA A 848 -24.84 6.91 -16.09
C ALA A 848 -25.90 6.25 -15.18
N ALA A 849 -26.62 5.25 -15.70
CA ALA A 849 -27.60 4.50 -14.91
C ALA A 849 -26.97 3.77 -13.71
N THR A 850 -25.78 3.19 -13.92
CA THR A 850 -25.03 2.51 -12.85
C THR A 850 -24.56 3.50 -11.78
N SER A 851 -24.11 4.69 -12.19
CA SER A 851 -23.75 5.80 -11.28
C SER A 851 -24.93 6.23 -10.41
N GLU A 852 -26.11 6.43 -10.99
CA GLU A 852 -27.32 6.77 -10.24
C GLU A 852 -27.68 5.68 -9.22
N GLN A 853 -27.56 4.42 -9.62
CA GLN A 853 -27.81 3.29 -8.73
C GLN A 853 -26.81 3.23 -7.57
N LEU A 854 -25.51 3.39 -7.83
CA LEU A 854 -24.48 3.37 -6.79
C LEU A 854 -24.61 4.56 -5.84
N ALA A 855 -24.96 5.75 -6.34
CA ALA A 855 -25.23 6.92 -5.51
C ALA A 855 -26.44 6.69 -4.57
N SER A 856 -27.50 6.06 -5.09
CA SER A 856 -28.66 5.64 -4.31
C SER A 856 -28.29 4.62 -3.23
N GLN A 857 -27.48 3.59 -3.57
CA GLN A 857 -27.00 2.58 -2.62
C GLN A 857 -26.12 3.20 -1.52
N SER A 858 -25.21 4.10 -1.87
CA SER A 858 -24.40 4.83 -0.88
C SER A 858 -25.27 5.65 0.07
N THR A 859 -26.27 6.35 -0.48
CA THR A 859 -27.23 7.11 0.34
C THR A 859 -27.99 6.22 1.31
N MET A 860 -28.40 5.03 0.85
CA MET A 860 -29.06 4.03 1.69
C MET A 860 -28.14 3.50 2.80
N LEU A 861 -26.87 3.23 2.50
CA LEU A 861 -25.88 2.82 3.49
C LEU A 861 -25.66 3.92 4.54
N ARG A 862 -25.47 5.17 4.12
CA ARG A 862 -25.33 6.32 5.04
C ARG A 862 -26.55 6.47 5.93
N SER A 863 -27.76 6.34 5.38
CA SER A 863 -29.00 6.40 6.15
C SER A 863 -29.13 5.26 7.16
N THR A 864 -28.68 4.05 6.81
CA THR A 864 -28.74 2.88 7.70
C THR A 864 -27.75 3.02 8.85
N ILE A 865 -26.57 3.57 8.57
CA ILE A 865 -25.50 3.75 9.55
C ILE A 865 -25.75 4.96 10.46
N ALA A 866 -26.52 5.95 10.00
CA ALA A 866 -26.90 7.12 10.79
C ALA A 866 -27.64 6.79 12.09
N PHE A 867 -28.17 5.57 12.24
CA PHE A 867 -28.68 5.05 13.51
C PHE A 867 -27.59 5.04 14.60
N PHE A 868 -26.35 4.69 14.25
CA PHE A 868 -25.24 4.63 15.20
C PHE A 868 -24.61 6.01 15.41
N LYS A 869 -24.60 6.46 16.66
CA LYS A 869 -23.85 7.63 17.09
C LYS A 869 -22.41 7.20 17.33
N VAL A 870 -21.54 7.61 16.43
CA VAL A 870 -20.11 7.37 16.53
C VAL A 870 -19.49 8.61 17.13
N ALA A 871 -18.51 8.46 18.02
CA ALA A 871 -17.73 9.61 18.46
C ALA A 871 -17.11 10.20 17.20
N GLU A 872 -17.44 11.45 16.87
CA GLU A 872 -16.57 12.22 15.99
C GLU A 872 -15.23 12.19 16.70
N GLN A 873 -14.28 11.40 16.17
CA GLN A 873 -12.90 11.73 16.43
C GLN A 873 -12.81 13.18 16.00
N GLU A 874 -12.67 14.08 16.99
CA GLU A 874 -11.93 15.31 16.76
C GLU A 874 -10.68 14.83 16.04
N GLN A 875 -10.67 15.01 14.72
CA GLN A 875 -9.43 15.17 14.01
C GLN A 875 -8.67 16.14 14.89
N ASP A 876 -7.56 15.67 15.47
CA ASP A 876 -6.56 16.53 16.03
C ASP A 876 -6.19 17.48 14.89
N ASP A 877 -6.92 18.58 14.89
CA ASP A 877 -6.84 19.70 14.00
C ASP A 877 -5.50 20.30 14.38
N TYR A 878 -4.43 19.80 13.76
CA TYR A 878 -3.23 20.58 13.54
C TYR A 878 -3.65 21.76 12.65
N ARG A 879 -4.39 22.70 13.26
CA ARG A 879 -4.63 24.04 12.80
C ARG A 879 -3.28 24.71 12.80
N TRP A 880 -2.57 24.60 11.69
CA TRP A 880 -1.81 25.74 11.24
C TRP A 880 -2.84 26.84 10.94
N ASP A 881 -2.91 27.80 11.86
CA ASP A 881 -3.75 29.00 11.82
C ASP A 881 -4.04 29.44 10.38
N HIS A 882 -5.29 29.27 9.94
CA HIS A 882 -5.83 30.07 8.86
C HIS A 882 -5.92 31.51 9.36
N ALA A 883 -4.85 32.26 9.17
CA ALA A 883 -4.90 33.70 9.18
C ALA A 883 -5.89 34.13 8.08
N THR A 884 -7.07 34.57 8.52
CA THR A 884 -8.07 35.29 7.72
C THR A 884 -7.43 36.30 6.76
N PRO A 885 -7.99 36.50 5.55
CA PRO A 885 -7.41 37.39 4.54
C PRO A 885 -7.39 38.83 5.07
N ARG A 886 -6.20 39.28 5.47
CA ARG A 886 -5.98 40.67 5.87
C ARG A 886 -5.81 41.49 4.60
N LYS A 887 -6.77 42.40 4.40
CA LYS A 887 -6.80 43.41 3.34
C LYS A 887 -5.44 44.05 3.09
N GLU A 888 -5.18 44.24 1.80
CA GLU A 888 -4.06 44.98 1.20
C GLU A 888 -3.71 46.26 1.99
N GLY A 889 -2.44 46.32 2.40
CA GLY A 889 -1.79 47.50 2.94
C GLY A 889 -0.42 47.62 2.29
N THR A 890 -0.31 48.59 1.40
CA THR A 890 0.86 49.01 0.63
C THR A 890 2.06 49.32 1.54
N GLN A 891 3.26 48.74 1.31
CA GLN A 891 4.56 49.44 1.46
C GLN A 891 5.78 48.64 0.95
N ALA A 892 6.77 49.42 0.52
CA ALA A 892 7.90 49.12 -0.37
C ALA A 892 9.18 48.58 0.37
N PRO A 893 10.31 48.31 -0.33
CA PRO A 893 11.27 47.24 -0.01
C PRO A 893 12.46 47.63 0.88
N GLY A 894 12.98 46.66 1.63
CA GLY A 894 14.14 46.81 2.53
C GLY A 894 15.20 45.71 2.40
N LYS A 895 16.21 46.01 1.58
CA LYS A 895 17.64 45.61 1.53
C LYS A 895 18.19 44.41 2.33
N ALA A 896 19.02 43.65 1.61
CA ALA A 896 19.90 42.55 1.98
C ALA A 896 21.03 42.85 2.99
N ALA A 897 21.53 41.81 3.65
CA ALA A 897 22.97 41.56 3.85
C ALA A 897 23.28 40.08 4.22
N PRO A 898 24.44 39.51 3.82
CA PRO A 898 24.73 38.07 3.90
C PRO A 898 25.85 37.66 4.88
N GLY A 899 25.99 36.36 5.11
CA GLY A 899 27.29 35.73 5.40
C GLY A 899 27.27 34.63 6.47
N LYS A 900 27.70 33.41 6.14
CA LYS A 900 29.13 33.00 6.14
C LYS A 900 29.26 31.48 6.04
N GLU A 901 30.17 31.07 5.15
CA GLU A 901 30.73 29.73 5.00
C GLU A 901 31.31 29.16 6.30
N ARG A 902 31.27 27.83 6.44
CA ARG A 902 32.30 27.11 7.21
C ARG A 902 32.63 25.75 6.60
N LYS A 903 33.95 25.53 6.55
CA LYS A 903 34.73 24.49 5.89
C LYS A 903 34.58 23.09 6.51
N ALA A 904 34.76 22.10 5.65
CA ALA A 904 35.02 20.69 5.95
C ALA A 904 36.37 20.43 6.64
N PRO A 905 36.55 19.22 7.19
CA PRO A 905 37.84 18.56 7.14
C PRO A 905 37.80 17.14 6.54
N LYS A 906 39.01 16.74 6.11
CA LYS A 906 39.41 15.61 5.27
C LYS A 906 39.69 14.31 6.05
N ALA A 907 39.58 13.22 5.29
CA ALA A 907 40.48 12.05 5.17
C ALA A 907 40.65 11.05 6.32
N ALA A 908 40.45 9.77 5.98
CA ALA A 908 41.45 8.71 6.21
C ALA A 908 41.25 7.56 5.21
N GLN A 909 42.35 7.16 4.58
CA GLN A 909 42.51 6.01 3.68
C GLN A 909 42.83 4.73 4.45
N GLY A 910 42.51 3.59 3.83
CA GLY A 910 43.33 2.38 3.87
C GLY A 910 42.72 1.20 4.62
N VAL A 911 42.58 0.05 3.95
CA VAL A 911 43.55 -1.07 4.00
C VAL A 911 42.95 -2.36 3.39
N GLU A 912 43.71 -2.90 2.44
CA GLU A 912 43.96 -4.29 2.01
C GLU A 912 42.83 -5.32 1.76
N GLU A 913 42.87 -5.80 0.51
CA GLU A 913 42.35 -7.07 -0.01
C GLU A 913 42.96 -8.29 0.69
N THR A 914 42.14 -9.35 0.85
CA THR A 914 42.62 -10.74 0.94
C THR A 914 41.68 -11.69 0.19
N PRO A 915 42.17 -12.86 -0.29
CA PRO A 915 41.69 -13.51 -1.50
C PRO A 915 40.63 -14.61 -1.29
N ARG A 916 39.92 -14.89 -2.40
CA ARG A 916 38.90 -15.92 -2.65
C ARG A 916 39.15 -17.29 -1.99
N PRO A 917 38.09 -18.09 -1.82
CA PRO A 917 38.14 -19.51 -2.17
C PRO A 917 37.19 -19.86 -3.32
N ALA A 918 37.58 -20.93 -4.00
CA ALA A 918 37.07 -21.41 -5.27
C ALA A 918 35.72 -22.12 -5.19
N GLY A 919 34.95 -21.96 -6.27
CA GLY A 919 34.38 -23.07 -7.05
C GLY A 919 33.20 -23.84 -6.47
N TYR A 920 32.05 -23.71 -7.12
CA TYR A 920 31.15 -24.84 -7.37
C TYR A 920 30.87 -24.92 -8.87
N HIS A 921 31.36 -25.98 -9.50
CA HIS A 921 30.89 -26.46 -10.79
C HIS A 921 29.54 -27.17 -10.58
N ILE A 922 28.49 -26.73 -11.27
CA ILE A 922 27.35 -27.58 -11.59
C ILE A 922 27.32 -27.71 -13.11
N ALA A 923 27.66 -28.90 -13.59
CA ALA A 923 27.58 -29.27 -14.99
C ALA A 923 26.15 -29.73 -15.31
N MET A 924 25.76 -29.39 -16.54
CA MET A 924 24.47 -29.49 -17.21
C MET A 924 23.73 -30.83 -17.08
N GLU A 925 22.40 -30.77 -17.14
CA GLU A 925 21.61 -31.70 -17.94
C GLU A 925 20.53 -30.94 -18.72
N GLU A 926 20.66 -30.94 -20.04
CA GLU A 926 19.62 -30.59 -21.00
C GLU A 926 18.44 -31.58 -20.86
N ARG A 927 17.21 -31.07 -20.87
CA ARG A 927 16.02 -31.86 -21.22
C ARG A 927 15.17 -31.09 -22.24
N PRO A 928 14.73 -31.75 -23.33
CA PRO A 928 13.90 -31.14 -24.35
C PRO A 928 12.40 -31.27 -24.04
N SER A 929 11.64 -30.33 -24.61
CA SER A 929 10.21 -30.34 -24.96
C SER A 929 9.17 -30.62 -23.86
N GLU A 930 8.28 -29.66 -23.66
CA GLU A 930 6.83 -29.89 -23.76
C GLU A 930 6.18 -28.59 -24.25
N GLU A 931 5.60 -28.66 -25.45
CA GLU A 931 4.73 -27.63 -26.04
C GLU A 931 3.50 -27.48 -25.14
N ASP A 932 3.22 -26.27 -24.66
CA ASP A 932 2.02 -25.99 -23.88
C ASP A 932 0.84 -25.73 -24.84
N GLU A 933 -0.24 -26.50 -24.69
CA GLU A 933 -1.36 -26.65 -25.63
C GLU A 933 -2.38 -25.49 -25.61
N HIS A 934 -1.97 -24.28 -25.23
CA HIS A 934 -2.91 -23.16 -25.01
C HIS A 934 -2.71 -21.91 -25.90
N ASP A 935 -1.82 -21.95 -26.89
CA ASP A 935 -1.56 -20.81 -27.80
C ASP A 935 -2.53 -20.70 -29.01
N ALA A 936 -3.69 -21.35 -28.99
CA ALA A 936 -4.57 -21.44 -30.17
C ALA A 936 -6.00 -20.88 -29.99
N GLU A 937 -6.24 -19.91 -29.10
CA GLU A 937 -7.54 -19.22 -28.98
C GLU A 937 -7.44 -17.69 -28.97
N PHE A 938 -6.72 -17.09 -29.92
CA PHE A 938 -6.82 -15.65 -30.19
C PHE A 938 -6.72 -15.32 -31.69
N GLU A 939 -7.57 -15.95 -32.50
CA GLU A 939 -7.94 -15.41 -33.83
C GLU A 939 -9.44 -15.61 -34.08
N ARG A 940 -10.21 -14.64 -33.60
CA ARG A 940 -11.45 -14.08 -34.18
C ARG A 940 -12.10 -13.23 -33.11
N TYR A 941 -11.86 -11.92 -33.14
CA TYR A 941 -12.88 -10.87 -33.25
C TYR A 941 -12.18 -9.56 -33.60
#